data_AF-A0A7I9ZS20-F1
#
_entry.id   AF-A0A7I9ZS20-F1
#
_cell.length_a   1.000
_cell.length_b   1.000
_cell.length_c   1.000
_cell.angle_alpha   90.00
_cell.angle_beta   90.00
_cell.angle_gamma   90.00
#
_symmetry.space_group_name_H-M   'P 1'
#
loop_
_entity.id
_entity.type
_entity.pdbx_description
1 polymer ?
#
loop_
_entity_poly.entity_id
_entity_poly.type
_entity_poly.pdbx_seq_one_letter_code
_entity_poly.pdbx_strand_id
1 'polypeptide(L)'
;MIVINSGVEETDVLIVGGSLVGLSAAVFLASSGVRALLVERHLGSSQHPRAIGYTTRTVEMFRQAGIALPASTAPGPPGRARVESLTGAWHETNGWAAPTCRPAEPGQYSPVAGSTIAQDSLEPILRSRATELGADLRLGEELISFAHNDEAVTATVRRRADGSAHQIRAAYLVAADGANSPVRSQLGITRGGRGLLSVQRSVLFRAPLERYLRNGIVQFEIKQPGLDAFLASYGDGRWVLMVTGDIERSEQQHISLIRRAAGIADLPVEIITDGRWELAAWIAAHFGSGRIFLTGDAAHQLPPNRGGYGANTGIADAHNLSWKLASVLNGQSSPALLDTYDAERRPVALLRHDQIFARSDFKGHLDTDTDDVEVIDDIAMELGQLYRSAALPTASDDLPPVRRPDQWAGQPGTRAPHLWFDDDKRQSLLDFYGQGWVVVADGGAWTSAARRVSTDLEISLTAVPVPAGTTAHHNFMALYGLGPGGACLIRPDGHIAAHFETAPASRVTALTEALTAAVMLRERLVVQLSHLGDRDALVALTIRYADAINRGYDGKTIEPELFSQIFSHDATYTMPGEDPYVGLEAVVSALPAATAAVPFAMHAFVNPILDIGKTTATARWLMWLVARPTDADLRTGYVQTSFSYTRTSAGWRIRSVVVHPGGIQIPQPGAVRHE
;
A
#
# COMPACT_ATOMS: atom_id res chain seq x y z
N MET A 1 -34.94 22.93 -18.59
CA MET A 1 -35.66 21.87 -17.87
C MET A 1 -34.93 20.57 -18.17
N ILE A 2 -34.05 20.12 -17.28
CA ILE A 2 -33.22 18.93 -17.48
C ILE A 2 -34.09 17.72 -17.16
N VAL A 3 -34.29 16.83 -18.13
CA VAL A 3 -35.01 15.58 -17.92
C VAL A 3 -34.06 14.63 -17.19
N ILE A 4 -34.29 14.42 -15.89
CA ILE A 4 -33.54 13.46 -15.07
C ILE A 4 -34.17 12.09 -15.30
N ASN A 5 -33.41 11.14 -15.85
CA ASN A 5 -33.86 9.76 -16.01
C ASN A 5 -33.93 9.08 -14.62
N SER A 6 -34.97 8.29 -14.35
CA SER A 6 -35.37 7.87 -12.99
C SER A 6 -34.59 6.69 -12.38
N GLY A 7 -33.49 6.25 -12.99
CA GLY A 7 -32.61 5.22 -12.43
C GLY A 7 -31.34 5.84 -11.85
N VAL A 8 -31.09 5.67 -10.56
CA VAL A 8 -29.80 6.04 -9.93
C VAL A 8 -28.83 4.89 -10.19
N GLU A 9 -27.77 5.18 -10.92
CA GLU A 9 -26.70 4.20 -11.16
C GLU A 9 -25.77 4.14 -9.94
N GLU A 10 -25.27 2.95 -9.60
CA GLU A 10 -24.44 2.74 -8.41
C GLU A 10 -23.04 2.24 -8.76
N THR A 11 -22.05 2.75 -8.04
CA THR A 11 -20.65 2.33 -8.14
C THR A 11 -19.97 2.41 -6.77
N ASP A 12 -18.81 1.79 -6.58
CA ASP A 12 -18.11 1.91 -5.30
C ASP A 12 -17.32 3.23 -5.27
N VAL A 13 -16.64 3.55 -6.38
CA VAL A 13 -15.86 4.79 -6.50
C VAL A 13 -16.16 5.49 -7.82
N LEU A 14 -16.57 6.75 -7.74
CA LEU A 14 -16.68 7.66 -8.88
C LEU A 14 -15.38 8.45 -9.04
N ILE A 15 -14.75 8.36 -10.21
CA ILE A 15 -13.55 9.13 -10.58
C ILE A 15 -13.97 10.25 -11.53
N VAL A 16 -13.57 11.48 -11.21
CA VAL A 16 -13.90 12.66 -12.01
C VAL A 16 -12.63 13.18 -12.68
N GLY A 17 -12.57 13.09 -14.01
CA GLY A 17 -11.39 13.40 -14.82
C GLY A 17 -10.70 12.13 -15.34
N GLY A 18 -10.50 12.06 -16.66
CA GLY A 18 -9.98 10.91 -17.40
C GLY A 18 -8.69 11.20 -18.15
N SER A 19 -7.86 12.08 -17.61
CA SER A 19 -6.46 12.22 -18.01
C SER A 19 -5.58 11.26 -17.19
N LEU A 20 -4.27 11.41 -17.29
CA LEU A 20 -3.25 10.54 -16.71
C LEU A 20 -3.54 10.06 -15.27
N VAL A 21 -3.81 10.97 -14.33
CA VAL A 21 -3.99 10.62 -12.91
C VAL A 21 -5.30 9.89 -12.65
N GLY A 22 -6.40 10.35 -13.25
CA GLY A 22 -7.70 9.68 -13.11
C GLY A 22 -7.74 8.30 -13.76
N LEU A 23 -7.11 8.15 -14.93
CA LEU A 23 -6.91 6.83 -15.55
C LEU A 23 -6.02 5.92 -14.71
N SER A 24 -4.98 6.45 -14.07
CA SER A 24 -4.16 5.67 -13.13
C SER A 24 -4.99 5.21 -11.92
N ALA A 25 -5.83 6.08 -11.36
CA ALA A 25 -6.75 5.70 -10.28
C ALA A 25 -7.72 4.60 -10.72
N ALA A 26 -8.28 4.68 -11.95
CA ALA A 26 -9.15 3.65 -12.49
C ALA A 26 -8.44 2.30 -12.61
N VAL A 27 -7.19 2.29 -13.12
CA VAL A 27 -6.36 1.08 -13.20
C VAL A 27 -6.11 0.49 -11.80
N PHE A 28 -5.66 1.29 -10.84
CA PHE A 28 -5.30 0.78 -9.51
C PHE A 28 -6.52 0.30 -8.73
N LEU A 29 -7.64 1.03 -8.76
CA LEU A 29 -8.89 0.61 -8.12
C LEU A 29 -9.42 -0.70 -8.72
N ALA A 30 -9.49 -0.78 -10.05
CA ALA A 30 -9.95 -1.99 -10.72
C ALA A 30 -9.01 -3.17 -10.49
N SER A 31 -7.69 -2.94 -10.42
CA SER A 31 -6.71 -3.98 -10.08
C SER A 31 -6.88 -4.54 -8.67
N SER A 32 -7.50 -3.78 -7.76
CA SER A 32 -7.86 -4.22 -6.41
C SER A 32 -9.31 -4.73 -6.30
N GLY A 33 -10.00 -4.95 -7.43
CA GLY A 33 -11.36 -5.47 -7.47
C GLY A 33 -12.47 -4.46 -7.10
N VAL A 34 -12.16 -3.16 -7.04
CA VAL A 34 -13.14 -2.10 -6.75
C VAL A 34 -13.91 -1.73 -8.01
N ARG A 35 -15.24 -1.63 -7.92
CA ARG A 35 -16.05 -1.12 -9.04
C ARG A 35 -15.83 0.38 -9.17
N ALA A 36 -15.01 0.75 -10.16
CA ALA A 36 -14.68 2.14 -10.47
C ALA A 36 -15.42 2.60 -11.73
N LEU A 37 -16.09 3.75 -11.62
CA LEU A 37 -16.68 4.45 -12.76
C LEU A 37 -15.97 5.79 -12.93
N LEU A 38 -15.41 6.03 -14.10
CA LEU A 38 -14.73 7.27 -14.45
C LEU A 38 -15.59 8.10 -15.40
N VAL A 39 -15.74 9.40 -15.12
CA VAL A 39 -16.36 10.36 -16.04
C VAL A 39 -15.33 11.37 -16.53
N GLU A 40 -15.32 11.61 -17.84
CA GLU A 40 -14.43 12.57 -18.51
C GLU A 40 -15.19 13.35 -19.57
N ARG A 41 -15.11 14.68 -19.51
CA ARG A 41 -15.85 15.58 -20.40
C ARG A 41 -15.34 15.58 -21.84
N HIS A 42 -14.11 15.17 -22.10
CA HIS A 42 -13.52 15.08 -23.42
C HIS A 42 -13.70 13.66 -24.02
N LEU A 43 -13.82 13.57 -25.34
CA LEU A 43 -13.99 12.28 -26.04
C LEU A 43 -12.67 11.50 -26.21
N GLY A 44 -11.55 12.10 -25.85
CA GLY A 44 -10.23 11.50 -26.03
C GLY A 44 -9.15 12.33 -25.35
N SER A 45 -7.92 11.85 -25.47
CA SER A 45 -6.73 12.50 -24.93
C SER A 45 -6.47 13.86 -25.58
N SER A 46 -5.79 14.73 -24.84
CA SER A 46 -5.25 15.98 -25.36
C SER A 46 -4.29 15.69 -26.52
N GLN A 47 -4.39 16.45 -27.62
CA GLN A 47 -3.41 16.39 -28.72
C GLN A 47 -2.03 16.90 -28.29
N HIS A 48 -1.98 17.80 -27.30
CA HIS A 48 -0.74 18.23 -26.69
C HIS A 48 -0.22 17.12 -25.76
N PRO A 49 1.01 16.58 -25.95
CA PRO A 49 1.55 15.45 -25.19
C PRO A 49 1.80 15.76 -23.71
N ARG A 50 1.79 17.03 -23.32
CA ARG A 50 1.94 17.52 -21.92
C ARG A 50 3.13 16.87 -21.21
N ALA A 51 2.90 15.91 -20.31
CA ALA A 51 3.95 15.28 -19.52
C ALA A 51 4.78 14.26 -20.32
N ILE A 52 6.09 14.29 -20.09
CA ILE A 52 7.06 13.25 -20.47
C ILE A 52 7.94 12.97 -19.25
N GLY A 53 8.46 11.75 -19.17
CA GLY A 53 9.36 11.35 -18.08
C GLY A 53 8.59 10.83 -16.86
N TYR A 54 8.43 9.51 -16.83
CA TYR A 54 7.89 8.75 -15.71
C TYR A 54 9.03 8.14 -14.94
N THR A 55 9.05 8.39 -13.63
CA THR A 55 10.10 7.92 -12.74
C THR A 55 10.07 6.40 -12.60
N THR A 56 11.17 5.82 -12.12
CA THR A 56 11.26 4.40 -11.78
C THR A 56 10.13 3.99 -10.85
N ARG A 57 9.82 4.83 -9.85
CA ARG A 57 8.70 4.57 -8.94
C ARG A 57 7.37 4.45 -9.67
N THR A 58 7.08 5.32 -10.63
CA THR A 58 5.86 5.25 -11.44
C THR A 58 5.80 3.97 -12.28
N VAL A 59 6.93 3.58 -12.88
CA VAL A 59 7.01 2.34 -13.65
C VAL A 59 6.79 1.11 -12.77
N GLU A 60 7.26 1.11 -11.51
CA GLU A 60 6.94 0.03 -10.54
C GLU A 60 5.45 -0.09 -10.27
N MET A 61 4.78 1.04 -10.04
CA MET A 61 3.33 1.05 -9.75
C MET A 61 2.55 0.49 -10.95
N PHE A 62 2.92 0.87 -12.17
CA PHE A 62 2.31 0.33 -13.37
C PHE A 62 2.64 -1.15 -13.61
N ARG A 63 3.87 -1.58 -13.32
CA ARG A 63 4.26 -3.00 -13.37
C ARG A 63 3.40 -3.85 -12.44
N GLN A 64 3.12 -3.38 -11.22
CA GLN A 64 2.21 -4.07 -10.27
C GLN A 64 0.78 -4.24 -10.83
N ALA A 65 0.33 -3.29 -11.66
CA ALA A 65 -0.96 -3.35 -12.34
C ALA A 65 -0.92 -4.13 -13.68
N GLY A 66 0.22 -4.74 -14.04
CA GLY A 66 0.39 -5.50 -15.29
C GLY A 66 0.64 -4.63 -16.52
N ILE A 67 1.07 -3.38 -16.35
CA ILE A 67 1.43 -2.47 -17.45
C ILE A 67 2.95 -2.46 -17.59
N ALA A 68 3.44 -2.84 -18.77
CA ALA A 68 4.84 -2.69 -19.14
C ALA A 68 5.03 -1.38 -19.93
N LEU A 69 5.94 -0.53 -19.46
CA LEU A 69 6.36 0.67 -20.17
C LEU A 69 7.75 0.47 -20.77
N PRO A 70 8.05 1.10 -21.93
CA PRO A 70 9.38 1.03 -22.50
C PRO A 70 10.38 1.72 -21.56
N ALA A 71 11.51 1.08 -21.31
CA ALA A 71 12.59 1.71 -20.56
C ALA A 71 13.12 2.93 -21.33
N SER A 72 13.48 3.99 -20.60
CA SER A 72 14.21 5.11 -21.17
C SER A 72 15.53 4.62 -21.76
N THR A 73 15.80 5.00 -23.01
CA THR A 73 17.05 4.66 -23.70
C THR A 73 18.19 5.65 -23.40
N ALA A 74 17.88 6.78 -22.73
CA ALA A 74 18.86 7.79 -22.35
C ALA A 74 19.16 7.70 -20.84
N PRO A 75 20.44 7.55 -20.44
CA PRO A 75 20.83 7.65 -19.04
C PRO A 75 20.83 9.12 -18.59
N GLY A 76 20.09 9.43 -17.53
CA GLY A 76 20.06 10.76 -16.91
C GLY A 76 19.00 11.71 -17.49
N PRO A 77 18.89 12.93 -16.93
CA PRO A 77 17.92 13.93 -17.40
C PRO A 77 18.22 14.36 -18.85
N PRO A 78 17.20 14.79 -19.61
CA PRO A 78 17.38 15.25 -20.98
C PRO A 78 18.41 16.39 -21.05
N GLY A 79 19.35 16.29 -21.98
CA GLY A 79 20.34 17.34 -22.22
C GLY A 79 19.66 18.64 -22.65
N ARG A 80 20.18 19.76 -22.16
CA ARG A 80 19.66 21.10 -22.47
C ARG A 80 20.80 22.02 -22.91
N ALA A 81 20.59 22.76 -24.00
CA ALA A 81 21.51 23.80 -24.45
C ALA A 81 20.85 25.17 -24.39
N ARG A 82 21.64 26.21 -24.13
CA ARG A 82 21.24 27.59 -24.41
C ARG A 82 21.79 27.99 -25.77
N VAL A 83 20.93 28.47 -26.66
CA VAL A 83 21.30 28.79 -28.04
C VAL A 83 20.65 30.09 -28.48
N GLU A 84 21.26 30.80 -29.42
CA GLU A 84 20.60 31.93 -30.10
C GLU A 84 19.44 31.41 -30.99
N SER A 85 19.74 30.35 -31.73
CA SER A 85 18.82 29.54 -32.53
C SER A 85 19.47 28.17 -32.78
N LEU A 86 18.75 27.19 -33.34
CA LEU A 86 19.34 25.87 -33.62
C LEU A 86 20.53 25.93 -34.61
N THR A 87 20.53 26.87 -35.56
CA THR A 87 21.65 27.11 -36.50
C THR A 87 22.65 28.17 -36.03
N GLY A 88 22.34 28.93 -34.97
CA GLY A 88 23.13 30.04 -34.46
C GLY A 88 24.22 29.62 -33.49
N ALA A 89 24.64 30.54 -32.62
CA ALA A 89 25.62 30.23 -31.58
C ALA A 89 25.03 29.29 -30.50
N TRP A 90 25.81 28.29 -30.11
CA TRP A 90 25.50 27.39 -29.01
C TRP A 90 26.38 27.74 -27.81
N HIS A 91 25.74 27.97 -26.68
CA HIS A 91 26.40 28.15 -25.40
C HIS A 91 26.26 26.83 -24.62
N GLU A 92 27.40 26.22 -24.26
CA GLU A 92 27.39 24.94 -23.56
C GLU A 92 26.67 25.03 -22.21
N THR A 93 25.81 24.06 -21.94
CA THR A 93 25.32 23.72 -20.59
C THR A 93 25.21 22.20 -20.45
N ASN A 94 26.34 21.51 -20.26
CA ASN A 94 26.36 20.11 -19.79
C ASN A 94 27.14 20.08 -18.46
N GLY A 95 26.76 19.39 -17.39
CA GLY A 95 25.57 18.62 -17.09
C GLY A 95 25.24 18.84 -15.61
N TRP A 96 23.94 18.87 -15.31
CA TRP A 96 23.40 19.20 -13.99
C TRP A 96 23.47 18.04 -13.00
N ALA A 97 24.56 17.27 -13.00
CA ALA A 97 24.84 16.48 -11.81
C ALA A 97 25.12 17.51 -10.71
N ALA A 98 24.24 17.60 -9.70
CA ALA A 98 24.66 18.22 -8.46
C ALA A 98 26.02 17.57 -8.09
N PRO A 99 27.05 18.34 -7.74
CA PRO A 99 28.40 17.81 -7.53
C PRO A 99 28.49 16.68 -6.48
N THR A 100 27.41 16.40 -5.77
CA THR A 100 27.25 15.40 -4.72
C THR A 100 26.46 14.14 -5.11
N CYS A 101 25.84 14.07 -6.29
CA CYS A 101 25.00 12.92 -6.67
C CYS A 101 25.83 11.69 -7.03
N ARG A 102 25.82 10.67 -6.17
CA ARG A 102 26.38 9.35 -6.47
C ARG A 102 25.45 8.63 -7.47
N PRO A 103 25.93 8.24 -8.67
CA PRO A 103 25.12 7.47 -9.61
C PRO A 103 24.71 6.13 -8.99
N ALA A 104 23.51 5.67 -9.31
CA ALA A 104 23.07 4.32 -9.00
C ALA A 104 23.51 3.35 -10.09
N GLU A 105 23.90 2.15 -9.70
CA GLU A 105 24.09 1.08 -10.68
C GLU A 105 22.73 0.64 -11.25
N PRO A 106 22.65 0.27 -12.55
CA PRO A 106 21.43 -0.28 -13.13
C PRO A 106 20.90 -1.46 -12.32
N GLY A 107 19.63 -1.40 -11.94
CA GLY A 107 19.00 -2.45 -11.15
C GLY A 107 19.33 -2.42 -9.65
N GLN A 108 20.02 -1.39 -9.14
CA GLN A 108 20.36 -1.30 -7.72
C GLN A 108 19.11 -1.13 -6.84
N TYR A 109 18.25 -0.15 -7.15
CA TYR A 109 17.11 0.22 -6.30
C TYR A 109 15.73 -0.22 -6.82
N SER A 110 15.69 -0.85 -8.00
CA SER A 110 14.45 -1.29 -8.67
C SER A 110 14.76 -2.29 -9.78
N PRO A 111 13.86 -3.24 -10.11
CA PRO A 111 14.01 -4.10 -11.28
C PRO A 111 13.69 -3.38 -12.60
N VAL A 112 13.12 -2.18 -12.55
CA VAL A 112 12.75 -1.37 -13.71
C VAL A 112 13.53 -0.05 -13.73
N ALA A 113 13.45 0.65 -14.85
CA ALA A 113 13.96 2.00 -15.01
C ALA A 113 12.82 2.95 -15.38
N GLY A 114 13.04 4.26 -15.22
CA GLY A 114 12.11 5.28 -15.70
C GLY A 114 11.83 5.17 -17.22
N SER A 115 10.73 5.78 -17.65
CA SER A 115 10.24 5.75 -19.03
C SER A 115 10.06 7.17 -19.58
N THR A 116 10.34 7.38 -20.86
CA THR A 116 10.17 8.67 -21.55
C THR A 116 8.96 8.68 -22.50
N ILE A 117 8.07 7.70 -22.40
CA ILE A 117 6.81 7.69 -23.16
C ILE A 117 6.04 9.00 -22.93
N ALA A 118 5.41 9.53 -23.99
CA ALA A 118 4.60 10.73 -23.89
C ALA A 118 3.21 10.44 -23.32
N GLN A 119 2.59 11.42 -22.65
CA GLN A 119 1.30 11.24 -21.99
C GLN A 119 0.20 10.80 -22.95
N ASP A 120 0.14 11.37 -24.15
CA ASP A 120 -0.84 11.02 -25.19
C ASP A 120 -0.69 9.57 -25.69
N SER A 121 0.51 9.00 -25.59
CA SER A 121 0.77 7.58 -25.86
C SER A 121 0.50 6.68 -24.65
N LEU A 122 0.68 7.19 -23.42
CA LEU A 122 0.41 6.44 -22.19
C LEU A 122 -1.09 6.34 -21.87
N GLU A 123 -1.85 7.42 -22.04
CA GLU A 123 -3.29 7.45 -21.70
C GLU A 123 -4.11 6.34 -22.42
N PRO A 124 -3.89 6.04 -23.72
CA PRO A 124 -4.51 4.88 -24.37
C PRO A 124 -4.19 3.53 -23.71
N ILE A 125 -2.94 3.33 -23.27
CA ILE A 125 -2.53 2.10 -22.56
C ILE A 125 -3.29 1.99 -21.23
N LEU A 126 -3.40 3.09 -20.49
CA LEU A 126 -4.15 3.13 -19.24
C LEU A 126 -5.65 2.89 -19.45
N ARG A 127 -6.25 3.46 -20.51
CA ARG A 127 -7.66 3.22 -20.85
C ARG A 127 -7.92 1.74 -21.17
N SER A 128 -7.08 1.13 -22.01
CA SER A 128 -7.20 -0.30 -22.35
C SER A 128 -7.12 -1.13 -21.07
N ARG A 129 -6.09 -0.87 -20.26
CA ARG A 129 -5.88 -1.65 -19.04
C ARG A 129 -6.99 -1.49 -18.01
N ALA A 130 -7.47 -0.26 -17.79
CA ALA A 130 -8.58 -0.01 -16.87
C ALA A 130 -9.84 -0.76 -17.31
N THR A 131 -10.14 -0.75 -18.61
CA THR A 131 -11.30 -1.47 -19.19
C THR A 131 -11.13 -2.99 -19.06
N GLU A 132 -9.95 -3.53 -19.35
CA GLU A 132 -9.62 -4.96 -19.18
C GLU A 132 -9.76 -5.42 -17.72
N LEU A 133 -9.45 -4.55 -16.76
CA LEU A 133 -9.61 -4.79 -15.33
C LEU A 133 -11.05 -4.58 -14.84
N GLY A 134 -11.96 -4.07 -15.67
CA GLY A 134 -13.39 -3.92 -15.35
C GLY A 134 -13.82 -2.52 -14.90
N ALA A 135 -13.00 -1.48 -15.06
CA ALA A 135 -13.44 -0.10 -14.84
C ALA A 135 -14.40 0.37 -15.94
N ASP A 136 -15.46 1.10 -15.56
CA ASP A 136 -16.38 1.76 -16.50
C ASP A 136 -15.85 3.16 -16.85
N LEU A 137 -15.50 3.41 -18.11
CA LEU A 137 -14.94 4.68 -18.57
C LEU A 137 -15.94 5.42 -19.47
N ARG A 138 -16.44 6.56 -19.00
CA ARG A 138 -17.46 7.38 -19.69
C ARG A 138 -16.86 8.68 -20.20
N LEU A 139 -16.43 8.64 -21.46
CA LEU A 139 -15.92 9.79 -22.19
C LEU A 139 -17.08 10.64 -22.74
N GLY A 140 -16.90 11.96 -22.78
CA GLY A 140 -17.96 12.91 -23.13
C GLY A 140 -19.00 13.14 -22.03
N GLU A 141 -18.75 12.67 -20.80
CA GLU A 141 -19.62 12.89 -19.65
C GLU A 141 -18.98 13.85 -18.64
N GLU A 142 -19.71 14.89 -18.24
CA GLU A 142 -19.21 15.98 -17.41
C GLU A 142 -19.92 16.01 -16.06
N LEU A 143 -19.15 16.01 -14.96
CA LEU A 143 -19.70 16.28 -13.63
C LEU A 143 -20.20 17.73 -13.57
N ILE A 144 -21.48 17.90 -13.19
CA ILE A 144 -22.11 19.22 -13.06
C ILE A 144 -22.19 19.65 -11.60
N SER A 145 -22.58 18.73 -10.73
CA SER A 145 -22.71 18.98 -9.29
C SER A 145 -22.66 17.67 -8.53
N PHE A 146 -22.31 17.74 -7.25
CA PHE A 146 -22.42 16.61 -6.34
C PHE A 146 -22.94 17.07 -4.98
N ALA A 147 -23.51 16.12 -4.24
CA ALA A 147 -23.80 16.23 -2.82
C ALA A 147 -23.26 14.98 -2.12
N HIS A 148 -22.92 15.05 -0.84
CA HIS A 148 -22.50 13.88 -0.08
C HIS A 148 -23.02 13.94 1.35
N ASN A 149 -23.04 12.78 1.99
CA ASN A 149 -23.33 12.60 3.41
C ASN A 149 -22.37 11.55 3.98
N ASP A 150 -22.69 11.02 5.16
CA ASP A 150 -21.86 10.01 5.84
C ASP A 150 -21.93 8.62 5.19
N GLU A 151 -22.79 8.39 4.20
CA GLU A 151 -22.99 7.10 3.53
C GLU A 151 -22.49 7.08 2.08
N ALA A 152 -22.73 8.15 1.32
CA ALA A 152 -22.48 8.17 -0.11
C ALA A 152 -22.27 9.59 -0.67
N VAL A 153 -21.75 9.63 -1.90
CA VAL A 153 -21.70 10.78 -2.79
C VAL A 153 -22.74 10.56 -3.90
N THR A 154 -23.60 11.54 -4.14
CA THR A 154 -24.52 11.56 -5.29
C THR A 154 -24.06 12.64 -6.26
N ALA A 155 -23.61 12.21 -7.44
CA ALA A 155 -23.14 13.07 -8.50
C ALA A 155 -24.19 13.20 -9.61
N THR A 156 -24.39 14.43 -10.11
CA THR A 156 -25.16 14.69 -11.32
C THR A 156 -24.20 14.89 -12.47
N VAL A 157 -24.33 14.04 -13.49
CA VAL A 157 -23.45 13.99 -14.65
C VAL A 157 -24.26 14.32 -15.89
N ARG A 158 -23.68 15.11 -16.80
CA ARG A 158 -24.28 15.49 -18.07
C ARG A 158 -23.54 14.83 -19.22
N ARG A 159 -24.27 14.15 -20.10
CA ARG A 159 -23.74 13.69 -21.38
C ARG A 159 -23.65 14.87 -22.34
N ARG A 160 -22.46 15.14 -22.87
CA ARG A 160 -22.23 16.28 -23.78
C ARG A 160 -22.80 16.08 -25.18
N ALA A 161 -23.02 14.83 -25.60
CA ALA A 161 -23.54 14.51 -26.92
C ALA A 161 -24.99 15.00 -27.13
N ASP A 162 -25.83 14.88 -26.10
CA ASP A 162 -27.28 15.20 -26.17
C ASP A 162 -27.74 16.19 -25.07
N GLY A 163 -26.88 16.54 -24.11
CA GLY A 163 -27.19 17.43 -23.00
C GLY A 163 -28.04 16.79 -21.90
N SER A 164 -28.36 15.49 -22.00
CA SER A 164 -29.10 14.76 -20.97
C SER A 164 -28.27 14.65 -19.69
N ALA A 165 -28.95 14.57 -18.54
CA ALA A 165 -28.29 14.37 -17.25
C ALA A 165 -28.89 13.21 -16.47
N HIS A 166 -28.02 12.52 -15.73
CA HIS A 166 -28.36 11.40 -14.88
C HIS A 166 -27.58 11.46 -13.57
N GLN A 167 -27.97 10.63 -12.61
CA GLN A 167 -27.36 10.58 -11.30
C GLN A 167 -26.57 9.29 -11.08
N ILE A 168 -25.41 9.43 -10.46
CA ILE A 168 -24.54 8.34 -10.04
C ILE A 168 -24.37 8.44 -8.53
N ARG A 169 -24.71 7.36 -7.81
CA ARG A 169 -24.45 7.19 -6.38
C ARG A 169 -23.17 6.37 -6.21
N ALA A 170 -22.21 6.91 -5.48
CA ALA A 170 -20.93 6.26 -5.19
C ALA A 170 -20.65 6.23 -3.69
N ALA A 171 -19.95 5.23 -3.18
CA ALA A 171 -19.51 5.23 -1.78
C ALA A 171 -18.41 6.28 -1.54
N TYR A 172 -17.57 6.53 -2.55
CA TYR A 172 -16.53 7.57 -2.52
C TYR A 172 -16.38 8.26 -3.88
N LEU A 173 -15.82 9.48 -3.87
CA LEU A 173 -15.45 10.22 -5.08
C LEU A 173 -13.95 10.55 -5.07
N VAL A 174 -13.28 10.27 -6.18
CA VAL A 174 -11.89 10.68 -6.45
C VAL A 174 -11.89 11.80 -7.49
N ALA A 175 -11.52 13.00 -7.07
CA ALA A 175 -11.40 14.16 -7.94
C ALA A 175 -10.00 14.20 -8.55
N ALA A 176 -9.92 13.88 -9.84
CA ALA A 176 -8.75 14.00 -10.70
C ALA A 176 -9.03 15.03 -11.82
N ASP A 177 -9.83 16.05 -11.51
CA ASP A 177 -10.45 17.02 -12.42
C ASP A 177 -9.57 18.25 -12.73
N GLY A 178 -8.30 18.18 -12.36
CA GLY A 178 -7.24 19.10 -12.78
C GLY A 178 -7.10 20.37 -11.94
N ALA A 179 -6.20 21.27 -12.38
CA ALA A 179 -5.78 22.45 -11.64
C ALA A 179 -6.94 23.36 -11.18
N ASN A 180 -7.96 23.49 -12.03
CA ASN A 180 -9.16 24.29 -11.78
C ASN A 180 -10.33 23.45 -11.22
N SER A 181 -10.02 22.39 -10.48
CA SER A 181 -10.98 21.46 -9.84
C SER A 181 -12.24 22.16 -9.29
N PRO A 182 -13.41 22.01 -9.96
CA PRO A 182 -14.68 22.42 -9.38
C PRO A 182 -14.99 21.66 -8.09
N VAL A 183 -14.55 20.39 -7.96
CA VAL A 183 -14.79 19.59 -6.76
C VAL A 183 -14.09 20.20 -5.54
N ARG A 184 -12.79 20.48 -5.64
CA ARG A 184 -12.04 21.16 -4.57
C ARG A 184 -12.69 22.49 -4.18
N SER A 185 -13.11 23.26 -5.17
CA SER A 185 -13.70 24.58 -4.96
C SER A 185 -15.04 24.49 -4.22
N GLN A 186 -15.90 23.54 -4.59
CA GLN A 186 -17.18 23.30 -3.93
C GLN A 186 -17.00 22.80 -2.48
N LEU A 187 -15.95 22.01 -2.20
CA LEU A 187 -15.59 21.59 -0.85
C LEU A 187 -15.03 22.72 0.03
N GLY A 188 -14.77 23.91 -0.53
CA GLY A 188 -14.15 25.01 0.19
C GLY A 188 -12.69 24.75 0.59
N ILE A 189 -12.01 23.79 -0.06
CA ILE A 189 -10.62 23.47 0.24
C ILE A 189 -9.72 24.52 -0.42
N THR A 190 -9.04 25.30 0.40
CA THR A 190 -8.12 26.36 -0.04
C THR A 190 -6.78 25.79 -0.53
N ARG A 191 -5.98 26.64 -1.17
CA ARG A 191 -4.64 26.30 -1.67
C ARG A 191 -3.60 27.30 -1.16
N GLY A 192 -2.39 26.80 -0.90
CA GLY A 192 -1.19 27.59 -0.62
C GLY A 192 -0.06 27.26 -1.60
N GLY A 193 1.14 27.83 -1.42
CA GLY A 193 2.29 27.66 -2.32
C GLY A 193 2.72 29.00 -2.96
N ARG A 194 3.57 28.95 -3.99
CA ARG A 194 4.06 30.17 -4.68
C ARG A 194 3.05 30.81 -5.62
N GLY A 195 1.97 30.12 -5.93
CA GLY A 195 0.89 30.65 -6.72
C GLY A 195 1.16 30.66 -8.23
N LEU A 196 0.55 31.60 -8.94
CA LEU A 196 0.76 31.76 -10.38
C LEU A 196 2.14 32.37 -10.63
N LEU A 197 3.02 31.64 -11.32
CA LEU A 197 4.38 32.07 -11.65
C LEU A 197 4.39 32.81 -12.98
N SER A 198 3.79 32.22 -14.01
CA SER A 198 3.70 32.83 -15.34
C SER A 198 2.58 32.21 -16.17
N VAL A 199 2.18 32.91 -17.22
CA VAL A 199 1.34 32.36 -18.28
C VAL A 199 2.23 32.12 -19.49
N GLN A 200 2.11 30.94 -20.08
CA GLN A 200 2.86 30.53 -21.27
C GLN A 200 1.91 30.17 -22.40
N ARG A 201 2.37 30.41 -23.63
CA ARG A 201 1.74 29.93 -24.85
C ARG A 201 2.65 28.92 -25.52
N SER A 202 2.12 27.74 -25.83
CA SER A 202 2.85 26.68 -26.51
C SER A 202 2.28 26.41 -27.89
N VAL A 203 3.13 26.01 -28.82
CA VAL A 203 2.73 25.49 -30.13
C VAL A 203 3.46 24.17 -30.38
N LEU A 204 2.67 23.13 -30.66
CA LEU A 204 3.12 21.80 -31.05
C LEU A 204 3.15 21.72 -32.57
N PHE A 205 4.26 21.25 -33.13
CA PHE A 205 4.47 21.20 -34.57
C PHE A 205 5.37 20.05 -35.00
N ARG A 206 5.40 19.77 -36.32
CA ARG A 206 6.41 18.90 -36.96
C ARG A 206 7.30 19.73 -37.87
N ALA A 207 8.60 19.45 -37.81
CA ALA A 207 9.61 20.05 -38.69
C ALA A 207 10.86 19.16 -38.73
N PRO A 208 11.63 19.15 -39.84
CA PRO A 208 12.83 18.32 -39.99
C PRO A 208 14.03 18.92 -39.24
N LEU A 209 14.01 18.81 -37.90
CA LEU A 209 14.99 19.41 -36.99
C LEU A 209 15.82 18.38 -36.19
N GLU A 210 15.62 17.08 -36.43
CA GLU A 210 16.20 15.98 -35.66
C GLU A 210 17.74 16.00 -35.68
N ARG A 211 18.34 16.55 -36.74
CA ARG A 211 19.79 16.73 -36.86
C ARG A 211 20.43 17.60 -35.77
N TYR A 212 19.62 18.36 -35.02
CA TYR A 212 20.07 19.19 -33.90
C TYR A 212 19.99 18.47 -32.55
N LEU A 213 19.43 17.25 -32.47
CA LEU A 213 19.32 16.46 -31.24
C LEU A 213 20.63 15.72 -30.87
N ARG A 214 21.79 16.31 -31.20
CA ARG A 214 23.09 15.66 -31.03
C ARG A 214 23.50 15.65 -29.55
N ASN A 215 24.34 14.68 -29.18
CA ASN A 215 24.94 14.58 -27.83
C ASN A 215 23.91 14.52 -26.69
N GLY A 216 22.72 13.95 -26.93
CA GLY A 216 21.67 13.80 -25.91
C GLY A 216 20.90 15.08 -25.59
N ILE A 217 21.14 16.18 -26.32
CA ILE A 217 20.41 17.44 -26.15
C ILE A 217 19.07 17.34 -26.86
N VAL A 218 17.99 17.52 -26.10
CA VAL A 218 16.61 17.49 -26.62
C VAL A 218 15.78 18.71 -26.20
N GLN A 219 16.38 19.62 -25.43
CA GLN A 219 15.78 20.86 -24.94
C GLN A 219 16.70 22.05 -25.26
N PHE A 220 16.10 23.18 -25.63
CA PHE A 220 16.79 24.37 -26.07
C PHE A 220 16.17 25.62 -25.41
N GLU A 221 17.00 26.37 -24.68
CA GLU A 221 16.68 27.74 -24.27
C GLU A 221 17.08 28.69 -25.41
N ILE A 222 16.09 29.21 -26.13
CA ILE A 222 16.27 30.15 -27.24
C ILE A 222 16.40 31.56 -26.68
N LYS A 223 17.56 32.19 -26.87
CA LYS A 223 17.85 33.56 -26.40
C LYS A 223 18.39 34.41 -27.54
N GLN A 224 17.53 35.25 -28.13
CA GLN A 224 17.92 36.20 -29.18
C GLN A 224 17.06 37.49 -29.10
N PRO A 225 17.47 38.60 -29.74
CA PRO A 225 16.68 39.84 -29.72
C PRO A 225 15.22 39.61 -30.16
N GLY A 226 14.28 39.97 -29.28
CA GLY A 226 12.84 39.83 -29.53
C GLY A 226 12.31 38.39 -29.58
N LEU A 227 13.05 37.40 -29.05
CA LEU A 227 12.56 36.05 -28.81
C LEU A 227 13.27 35.41 -27.62
N ASP A 228 12.49 35.19 -26.55
CA ASP A 228 12.86 34.37 -25.40
C ASP A 228 11.87 33.20 -25.35
N ALA A 229 12.36 31.99 -25.62
CA ALA A 229 11.51 30.82 -25.78
C ALA A 229 12.20 29.54 -25.33
N PHE A 230 11.39 28.53 -25.06
CA PHE A 230 11.84 27.18 -24.78
C PHE A 230 11.38 26.25 -25.90
N LEU A 231 12.31 25.54 -26.52
CA LEU A 231 12.03 24.58 -27.58
C LEU A 231 12.43 23.18 -27.11
N ALA A 232 11.56 22.19 -27.29
CA ALA A 232 11.86 20.80 -26.95
C ALA A 232 11.32 19.82 -28.00
N SER A 233 12.01 18.69 -28.15
CA SER A 233 11.56 17.57 -28.99
C SER A 233 10.96 16.45 -28.15
N TYR A 234 9.94 15.79 -28.70
CA TYR A 234 9.37 14.55 -28.17
C TYR A 234 10.06 13.28 -28.70
N GLY A 235 11.02 13.41 -29.62
CA GLY A 235 11.77 12.28 -30.18
C GLY A 235 11.01 11.47 -31.25
N ASP A 236 9.77 11.83 -31.57
CA ASP A 236 8.91 11.18 -32.59
C ASP A 236 8.57 12.13 -33.76
N GLY A 237 9.46 13.09 -34.01
CA GLY A 237 9.30 14.15 -35.01
C GLY A 237 8.38 15.31 -34.58
N ARG A 238 7.80 15.25 -33.37
CA ARG A 238 7.07 16.39 -32.80
C ARG A 238 7.98 17.27 -31.95
N TRP A 239 7.71 18.57 -32.01
CA TRP A 239 8.41 19.62 -31.31
C TRP A 239 7.41 20.56 -30.65
N VAL A 240 7.78 21.13 -29.51
CA VAL A 240 7.01 22.17 -28.83
C VAL A 240 7.86 23.41 -28.64
N LEU A 241 7.34 24.56 -29.08
CA LEU A 241 7.89 25.87 -28.78
C LEU A 241 6.99 26.55 -27.74
N MET A 242 7.56 26.94 -26.61
CA MET A 242 6.88 27.65 -25.53
C MET A 242 7.45 29.06 -25.42
N VAL A 243 6.55 30.04 -25.33
CA VAL A 243 6.89 31.46 -25.21
C VAL A 243 6.18 32.03 -23.98
N THR A 244 6.91 32.79 -23.19
CA THR A 244 6.35 33.50 -22.03
C THR A 244 5.39 34.59 -22.46
N GLY A 245 4.30 34.75 -21.72
CA GLY A 245 3.27 35.76 -21.94
C GLY A 245 2.00 35.18 -22.54
N ASP A 246 0.89 35.89 -22.31
CA ASP A 246 -0.46 35.46 -22.70
C ASP A 246 -0.90 36.09 -24.02
N ILE A 247 -0.07 35.93 -25.06
CA ILE A 247 -0.33 36.51 -26.39
C ILE A 247 -0.81 35.41 -27.34
N GLU A 248 -2.07 35.49 -27.74
CA GLU A 248 -2.64 34.64 -28.79
C GLU A 248 -2.06 35.02 -30.16
N ARG A 249 -1.80 34.01 -30.99
CA ARG A 249 -1.09 34.17 -32.26
C ARG A 249 -1.75 33.33 -33.34
N SER A 250 -1.79 33.90 -34.55
CA SER A 250 -2.17 33.17 -35.76
C SER A 250 -1.13 32.11 -36.11
N GLU A 251 -1.55 31.14 -36.95
CA GLU A 251 -0.67 30.09 -37.47
C GLU A 251 0.59 30.66 -38.15
N GLN A 252 0.45 31.72 -38.95
CA GLN A 252 1.58 32.39 -39.61
C GLN A 252 2.57 33.00 -38.61
N GLN A 253 2.08 33.54 -37.50
CA GLN A 253 2.93 34.07 -36.43
C GLN A 253 3.64 32.93 -35.68
N HIS A 254 2.99 31.80 -35.43
CA HIS A 254 3.65 30.62 -34.86
C HIS A 254 4.76 30.10 -35.78
N ILE A 255 4.49 29.95 -37.07
CA ILE A 255 5.49 29.51 -38.06
C ILE A 255 6.67 30.48 -38.10
N SER A 256 6.43 31.79 -38.05
CA SER A 256 7.49 32.81 -37.98
C SER A 256 8.38 32.63 -36.74
N LEU A 257 7.79 32.42 -35.56
CA LEU A 257 8.54 32.17 -34.33
C LEU A 257 9.36 30.88 -34.38
N ILE A 258 8.78 29.80 -34.91
CA ILE A 258 9.47 28.51 -35.07
C ILE A 258 10.67 28.66 -36.00
N ARG A 259 10.51 29.36 -37.15
CA ARG A 259 11.60 29.66 -38.08
C ARG A 259 12.72 30.48 -37.45
N ARG A 260 12.36 31.46 -36.61
CA ARG A 260 13.33 32.26 -35.83
C ARG A 260 14.07 31.42 -34.80
N ALA A 261 13.36 30.57 -34.05
CA ALA A 261 13.95 29.66 -33.06
C ALA A 261 14.89 28.62 -33.71
N ALA A 262 14.50 28.11 -34.88
CA ALA A 262 15.35 27.21 -35.66
C ALA A 262 16.51 27.94 -36.36
N GLY A 263 16.34 29.23 -36.68
CA GLY A 263 17.26 30.01 -37.51
C GLY A 263 17.26 29.57 -38.98
N ILE A 264 16.09 29.17 -39.50
CA ILE A 264 15.88 28.66 -40.87
C ILE A 264 14.67 29.36 -41.48
N ALA A 265 14.90 30.28 -42.44
CA ALA A 265 13.84 31.13 -43.00
C ALA A 265 12.74 30.33 -43.73
N ASP A 266 13.12 29.31 -44.48
CA ASP A 266 12.20 28.51 -45.31
C ASP A 266 11.90 27.13 -44.70
N LEU A 267 11.95 27.00 -43.37
CA LEU A 267 11.64 25.73 -42.70
C LEU A 267 10.20 25.31 -43.01
N PRO A 268 9.97 24.09 -43.54
CA PRO A 268 8.64 23.51 -43.60
C PRO A 268 8.17 23.19 -42.18
N VAL A 269 7.02 23.73 -41.81
CA VAL A 269 6.42 23.58 -40.47
C VAL A 269 4.97 23.18 -40.65
N GLU A 270 4.59 22.08 -39.99
CA GLU A 270 3.20 21.66 -39.85
C GLU A 270 2.77 21.94 -38.41
N ILE A 271 1.83 22.87 -38.21
CA ILE A 271 1.26 23.14 -36.88
C ILE A 271 0.24 22.04 -36.55
N ILE A 272 0.40 21.42 -35.39
CA ILE A 272 -0.54 20.40 -34.90
C ILE A 272 -1.61 21.07 -34.02
N THR A 273 -1.18 21.79 -33.00
CA THR A 273 -2.08 22.47 -32.04
C THR A 273 -1.30 23.51 -31.26
N ASP A 274 -1.98 24.50 -30.69
CA ASP A 274 -1.42 25.46 -29.75
C ASP A 274 -2.20 25.45 -28.43
N GLY A 275 -1.60 26.00 -27.37
CA GLY A 275 -2.13 25.93 -26.04
C GLY A 275 -1.75 27.11 -25.17
N ARG A 276 -2.63 27.41 -24.21
CA ARG A 276 -2.36 28.31 -23.09
C ARG A 276 -2.13 27.48 -21.84
N TRP A 277 -1.12 27.87 -21.08
CA TRP A 277 -0.82 27.21 -19.81
C TRP A 277 -0.48 28.20 -18.70
N GLU A 278 -1.08 27.98 -17.55
CA GLU A 278 -0.72 28.66 -16.31
C GLU A 278 0.32 27.83 -15.58
N LEU A 279 1.55 28.35 -15.58
CA LEU A 279 2.62 27.81 -14.77
C LEU A 279 2.36 28.27 -13.33
N ALA A 280 1.89 27.35 -12.50
CA ALA A 280 1.57 27.66 -11.11
C ALA A 280 2.06 26.57 -10.16
N ALA A 281 2.27 26.95 -8.91
CA ALA A 281 2.68 26.10 -7.82
C ALA A 281 1.68 26.23 -6.67
N TRP A 282 0.78 25.26 -6.58
CA TRP A 282 -0.29 25.24 -5.58
C TRP A 282 -0.37 23.89 -4.88
N ILE A 283 -0.59 23.88 -3.57
CA ILE A 283 -0.90 22.68 -2.77
C ILE A 283 -2.21 22.94 -2.03
N ALA A 284 -3.16 22.00 -2.11
CA ALA A 284 -4.40 22.05 -1.36
C ALA A 284 -4.13 21.89 0.15
N ALA A 285 -4.91 22.60 0.98
CA ALA A 285 -4.79 22.53 2.44
C ALA A 285 -5.09 21.13 3.00
N HIS A 286 -6.00 20.41 2.34
CA HIS A 286 -6.38 19.04 2.63
C HIS A 286 -6.56 18.26 1.33
N PHE A 287 -6.16 17.00 1.31
CA PHE A 287 -6.30 16.11 0.16
C PHE A 287 -7.61 15.31 0.17
N GLY A 288 -8.44 15.46 1.21
CA GLY A 288 -9.77 14.88 1.25
C GLY A 288 -10.69 15.56 2.25
N SER A 289 -11.99 15.33 2.08
CA SER A 289 -13.04 15.76 3.01
C SER A 289 -14.19 14.75 2.95
N GLY A 290 -14.45 14.10 4.08
CA GLY A 290 -15.46 13.04 4.18
C GLY A 290 -15.19 11.91 3.19
N ARG A 291 -16.07 11.76 2.20
CA ARG A 291 -16.02 10.69 1.19
C ARG A 291 -15.36 11.11 -0.13
N ILE A 292 -14.75 12.29 -0.16
CA ILE A 292 -14.23 12.90 -1.39
C ILE A 292 -12.73 13.17 -1.25
N PHE A 293 -11.94 12.70 -2.20
CA PHE A 293 -10.48 12.80 -2.19
C PHE A 293 -9.97 13.48 -3.46
N LEU A 294 -9.04 14.41 -3.31
CA LEU A 294 -8.38 15.13 -4.40
C LEU A 294 -7.09 14.40 -4.79
N THR A 295 -6.80 14.28 -6.09
CA THR A 295 -5.57 13.64 -6.59
C THR A 295 -4.95 14.44 -7.74
N GLY A 296 -3.62 14.36 -7.90
CA GLY A 296 -2.92 15.07 -8.99
C GLY A 296 -3.13 16.58 -8.94
N ASP A 297 -3.27 17.22 -10.10
CA ASP A 297 -3.44 18.69 -10.22
C ASP A 297 -4.64 19.25 -9.44
N ALA A 298 -5.64 18.42 -9.08
CA ALA A 298 -6.73 18.84 -8.20
C ALA A 298 -6.22 19.08 -6.77
N ALA A 299 -5.26 18.29 -6.30
CA ALA A 299 -4.65 18.38 -4.98
C ALA A 299 -3.38 19.24 -4.97
N HIS A 300 -2.52 19.12 -5.98
CA HIS A 300 -1.28 19.88 -6.10
C HIS A 300 -0.94 20.16 -7.56
N GLN A 301 -0.71 21.42 -7.88
CA GLN A 301 -0.17 21.83 -9.17
C GLN A 301 1.32 22.07 -8.95
N LEU A 302 2.16 21.18 -9.49
CA LEU A 302 3.62 21.31 -9.43
C LEU A 302 4.12 21.72 -10.82
N PRO A 303 4.85 22.86 -10.94
CA PRO A 303 5.30 23.32 -12.24
C PRO A 303 6.31 22.32 -12.86
N PRO A 304 6.43 22.30 -14.20
CA PRO A 304 7.28 21.36 -14.91
C PRO A 304 8.72 21.58 -14.51
N ASN A 305 9.34 20.49 -14.09
CA ASN A 305 10.71 20.47 -13.64
C ASN A 305 11.36 19.22 -14.21
N ARG A 306 12.69 19.17 -14.15
CA ARG A 306 13.46 18.06 -14.71
C ARG A 306 13.24 16.72 -13.99
N GLY A 307 12.65 16.72 -12.79
CA GLY A 307 12.22 15.52 -12.07
C GLY A 307 10.80 15.05 -12.39
N GLY A 308 10.07 15.76 -13.27
CA GLY A 308 8.72 15.35 -13.70
C GLY A 308 7.71 15.26 -12.55
N TYR A 309 7.87 16.04 -11.48
CA TYR A 309 7.16 15.78 -10.23
C TYR A 309 5.63 15.81 -10.33
N GLY A 310 5.00 16.69 -11.12
CA GLY A 310 3.53 16.81 -11.15
C GLY A 310 2.83 15.48 -11.46
N ALA A 311 3.08 14.93 -12.65
CA ALA A 311 2.51 13.66 -13.10
C ALA A 311 2.85 12.50 -12.15
N ASN A 312 4.14 12.34 -11.81
CA ASN A 312 4.60 11.23 -10.98
C ASN A 312 4.07 11.30 -9.53
N THR A 313 3.84 12.51 -8.99
CA THR A 313 3.20 12.68 -7.68
C THR A 313 1.72 12.31 -7.76
N GLY A 314 1.00 12.78 -8.77
CA GLY A 314 -0.41 12.46 -8.95
C GLY A 314 -0.67 10.95 -9.13
N ILE A 315 0.16 10.25 -9.90
CA ILE A 315 0.06 8.79 -10.04
C ILE A 315 0.32 8.08 -8.71
N ALA A 316 1.32 8.53 -7.95
CA ALA A 316 1.61 7.99 -6.62
C ALA A 316 0.49 8.24 -5.61
N ASP A 317 -0.23 9.36 -5.74
CA ASP A 317 -1.41 9.64 -4.93
C ASP A 317 -2.54 8.65 -5.23
N ALA A 318 -2.82 8.43 -6.51
CA ALA A 318 -3.83 7.47 -6.94
C ALA A 318 -3.49 6.05 -6.44
N HIS A 319 -2.23 5.62 -6.54
CA HIS A 319 -1.76 4.32 -6.05
C HIS A 319 -1.93 4.19 -4.53
N ASN A 320 -1.51 5.19 -3.74
CA ASN A 320 -1.65 5.17 -2.28
C ASN A 320 -3.11 5.18 -1.83
N LEU A 321 -3.98 5.92 -2.50
CA LEU A 321 -5.40 6.00 -2.14
C LEU A 321 -6.17 4.72 -2.53
N SER A 322 -5.85 4.12 -3.67
CA SER A 322 -6.64 3.02 -4.24
C SER A 322 -6.69 1.78 -3.35
N TRP A 323 -5.55 1.35 -2.79
CA TRP A 323 -5.53 0.18 -1.90
C TRP A 323 -6.27 0.44 -0.58
N LYS A 324 -6.22 1.67 -0.08
CA LYS A 324 -6.93 2.07 1.15
C LYS A 324 -8.43 2.06 0.93
N LEU A 325 -8.90 2.62 -0.19
CA LEU A 325 -10.31 2.56 -0.59
C LEU A 325 -10.77 1.11 -0.74
N ALA A 326 -10.00 0.27 -1.44
CA ALA A 326 -10.30 -1.15 -1.59
C ALA A 326 -10.41 -1.86 -0.23
N SER A 327 -9.47 -1.61 0.68
CA SER A 327 -9.47 -2.23 2.00
C SER A 327 -10.66 -1.81 2.86
N VAL A 328 -11.06 -0.52 2.82
CA VAL A 328 -12.24 -0.03 3.54
C VAL A 328 -13.54 -0.56 2.93
N LEU A 329 -13.65 -0.58 1.60
CA LEU A 329 -14.84 -1.07 0.89
C LEU A 329 -15.05 -2.58 1.10
N ASN A 330 -13.96 -3.34 1.22
CA ASN A 330 -14.00 -4.78 1.53
C ASN A 330 -14.19 -5.07 3.04
N GLY A 331 -14.36 -4.05 3.88
CA GLY A 331 -14.56 -4.21 5.32
C GLY A 331 -13.31 -4.66 6.11
N GLN A 332 -12.15 -4.68 5.47
CA GLN A 332 -10.87 -5.09 6.08
C GLN A 332 -10.23 -3.99 6.93
N SER A 333 -10.54 -2.73 6.61
CA SER A 333 -10.04 -1.55 7.33
C SER A 333 -11.17 -0.65 7.79
N SER A 334 -10.95 0.10 8.87
CA SER A 334 -11.89 1.16 9.25
C SER A 334 -11.75 2.39 8.34
N PRO A 335 -12.79 3.23 8.20
CA PRO A 335 -12.71 4.46 7.40
C PRO A 335 -11.58 5.42 7.81
N ALA A 336 -11.12 5.36 9.07
CA ALA A 336 -10.00 6.17 9.56
C ALA A 336 -8.67 5.87 8.82
N LEU A 337 -8.56 4.72 8.15
CA LEU A 337 -7.42 4.46 7.26
C LEU A 337 -7.35 5.50 6.13
N LEU A 338 -8.48 6.02 5.64
CA LEU A 338 -8.51 6.98 4.55
C LEU A 338 -7.91 8.34 4.95
N ASP A 339 -7.96 8.72 6.23
CA ASP A 339 -7.34 9.94 6.74
C ASP A 339 -5.81 9.92 6.58
N THR A 340 -5.21 8.73 6.54
CA THR A 340 -3.78 8.56 6.31
C THR A 340 -3.36 8.96 4.89
N TYR A 341 -4.29 9.09 3.94
CA TYR A 341 -3.98 9.55 2.59
C TYR A 341 -3.41 10.98 2.61
N ASP A 342 -4.08 11.92 3.29
CA ASP A 342 -3.58 13.29 3.45
C ASP A 342 -2.25 13.30 4.21
N ALA A 343 -2.20 12.59 5.35
CA ALA A 343 -1.02 12.53 6.22
C ALA A 343 0.23 12.02 5.50
N GLU A 344 0.08 11.09 4.55
CA GLU A 344 1.20 10.50 3.81
C GLU A 344 1.54 11.27 2.52
N ARG A 345 0.54 11.74 1.78
CA ARG A 345 0.75 12.26 0.42
C ARG A 345 0.95 13.77 0.36
N ARG A 346 0.29 14.54 1.21
CA ARG A 346 0.44 16.01 1.23
C ARG A 346 1.87 16.43 1.63
N PRO A 347 2.55 15.82 2.62
CA PRO A 347 3.95 16.14 2.91
C PRO A 347 4.90 15.85 1.75
N VAL A 348 4.64 14.79 0.95
CA VAL A 348 5.45 14.50 -0.25
C VAL A 348 5.25 15.57 -1.31
N ALA A 349 4.02 16.05 -1.52
CA ALA A 349 3.74 17.14 -2.45
C ALA A 349 4.40 18.45 -2.02
N LEU A 350 4.38 18.77 -0.72
CA LEU A 350 5.09 19.92 -0.13
C LEU A 350 6.61 19.82 -0.31
N LEU A 351 7.20 18.66 0.02
CA LEU A 351 8.63 18.44 -0.16
C LEU A 351 9.04 18.61 -1.63
N ARG A 352 8.26 18.07 -2.57
CA ARG A 352 8.50 18.24 -4.01
C ARG A 352 8.32 19.68 -4.46
N HIS A 353 7.34 20.39 -3.92
CA HIS A 353 7.17 21.83 -4.13
C HIS A 353 8.45 22.57 -3.73
N ASP A 354 8.94 22.38 -2.51
CA ASP A 354 10.13 23.09 -2.01
C ASP A 354 11.38 22.75 -2.81
N GLN A 355 11.55 21.49 -3.20
CA GLN A 355 12.67 21.04 -4.04
C GLN A 355 12.63 21.59 -5.46
N ILE A 356 11.46 21.93 -6.01
CA ILE A 356 11.39 22.63 -7.30
C ILE A 356 12.03 24.01 -7.18
N PHE A 357 11.68 24.76 -6.14
CA PHE A 357 12.16 26.13 -5.94
C PHE A 357 13.60 26.21 -5.39
N ALA A 358 14.10 25.15 -4.75
CA ALA A 358 15.51 25.02 -4.38
C ALA A 358 16.43 24.94 -5.61
N ARG A 359 15.92 24.50 -6.76
CA ARG A 359 16.69 24.34 -8.01
C ARG A 359 16.78 25.64 -8.79
N SER A 360 17.94 25.86 -9.38
CA SER A 360 18.29 26.99 -10.26
C SER A 360 17.23 27.37 -11.29
N ASP A 361 16.59 26.39 -11.93
CA ASP A 361 15.57 26.57 -12.97
C ASP A 361 14.39 27.43 -12.45
N PHE A 362 14.10 27.39 -11.15
CA PHE A 362 13.02 28.13 -10.51
C PHE A 362 13.48 29.17 -9.48
N LYS A 363 14.78 29.22 -9.13
CA LYS A 363 15.33 30.26 -8.23
C LYS A 363 15.02 31.68 -8.68
N GLY A 364 14.97 31.94 -9.99
CA GLY A 364 14.62 33.26 -10.54
C GLY A 364 13.17 33.69 -10.34
N HIS A 365 12.31 32.81 -9.80
CA HIS A 365 10.91 33.11 -9.43
C HIS A 365 10.75 33.34 -7.92
N LEU A 366 11.86 33.49 -7.17
CA LEU A 366 11.84 33.80 -5.73
C LEU A 366 12.11 35.29 -5.52
N ASP A 367 11.24 35.95 -4.76
CA ASP A 367 11.36 37.38 -4.40
C ASP A 367 12.30 37.66 -3.22
N THR A 368 12.78 36.60 -2.54
CA THR A 368 13.62 36.70 -1.35
C THR A 368 14.99 36.06 -1.60
N ASP A 369 16.05 36.65 -1.03
CA ASP A 369 17.36 36.01 -0.94
C ASP A 369 17.21 34.70 -0.17
N THR A 370 17.28 33.60 -0.94
CA THR A 370 17.46 32.21 -0.53
C THR A 370 16.56 31.70 0.60
N ASP A 371 15.51 30.95 0.24
CA ASP A 371 15.19 29.80 1.09
C ASP A 371 16.41 28.85 1.02
N ASP A 372 17.12 28.69 2.13
CA ASP A 372 18.28 27.79 2.32
C ASP A 372 17.89 26.30 2.26
N VAL A 373 16.96 25.95 1.37
CA VAL A 373 16.54 24.57 1.14
C VAL A 373 17.66 23.86 0.40
N GLU A 374 18.31 22.93 1.10
CA GLU A 374 19.30 22.03 0.52
C GLU A 374 18.66 21.25 -0.64
N VAL A 375 19.37 21.18 -1.78
CA VAL A 375 18.93 20.38 -2.92
C VAL A 375 19.15 18.91 -2.58
N ILE A 376 18.05 18.16 -2.55
CA ILE A 376 18.04 16.74 -2.22
C ILE A 376 18.32 15.92 -3.48
N ASP A 377 19.08 14.85 -3.30
CA ASP A 377 19.39 13.83 -4.31
C ASP A 377 18.12 13.31 -5.02
N ASP A 378 18.19 13.17 -6.35
CA ASP A 378 17.04 12.76 -7.17
C ASP A 378 16.53 11.35 -6.84
N ILE A 379 17.42 10.40 -6.53
CA ILE A 379 17.05 9.03 -6.16
C ILE A 379 16.34 9.04 -4.80
N ALA A 380 16.81 9.84 -3.85
CA ALA A 380 16.13 10.04 -2.58
C ALA A 380 14.73 10.65 -2.80
N MET A 381 14.62 11.72 -3.60
CA MET A 381 13.34 12.37 -3.94
C MET A 381 12.38 11.50 -4.74
N GLU A 382 12.87 10.44 -5.36
CA GLU A 382 12.09 9.50 -6.15
C GLU A 382 11.64 8.27 -5.34
N LEU A 383 12.57 7.62 -4.63
CA LEU A 383 12.40 6.28 -4.07
C LEU A 383 12.50 6.22 -2.54
N GLY A 384 12.78 7.35 -1.90
CA GLY A 384 13.31 7.39 -0.55
C GLY A 384 12.49 8.16 0.48
N GLN A 385 11.24 8.51 0.17
CA GLN A 385 10.40 9.30 1.08
C GLN A 385 9.95 8.47 2.28
N LEU A 386 9.75 9.15 3.40
CA LEU A 386 9.23 8.58 4.64
C LEU A 386 7.77 9.00 4.86
N TYR A 387 6.89 8.01 4.97
CA TYR A 387 5.49 8.22 5.37
C TYR A 387 5.33 8.26 6.87
N ARG A 388 4.43 9.14 7.33
CA ARG A 388 4.00 9.24 8.72
C ARG A 388 2.50 9.34 8.77
N SER A 389 1.88 8.45 9.53
CA SER A 389 0.43 8.44 9.73
C SER A 389 0.09 7.58 10.94
N ALA A 390 -1.14 7.67 11.40
CA ALA A 390 -1.60 6.84 12.51
C ALA A 390 -1.66 5.33 12.14
N ALA A 391 -1.59 4.96 10.85
CA ALA A 391 -1.42 3.56 10.41
C ALA A 391 0.04 3.09 10.47
N LEU A 392 0.97 3.98 10.84
CA LEU A 392 2.40 3.73 10.97
C LEU A 392 2.89 4.21 12.36
N PRO A 393 2.32 3.69 13.48
CA PRO A 393 2.56 4.24 14.81
C PRO A 393 4.01 4.09 15.30
N THR A 394 4.79 3.21 14.67
CA THR A 394 6.20 2.96 14.98
C THR A 394 7.17 3.74 14.09
N ALA A 395 6.67 4.58 13.17
CA ALA A 395 7.52 5.48 12.39
C ALA A 395 8.08 6.59 13.30
N SER A 396 9.39 6.79 13.29
CA SER A 396 10.05 7.78 14.14
C SER A 396 9.86 9.20 13.59
N ASP A 397 9.46 10.13 14.47
CA ASP A 397 9.32 11.54 14.15
C ASP A 397 10.68 12.24 13.95
N ASP A 398 11.76 11.69 14.51
CA ASP A 398 13.11 12.29 14.46
C ASP A 398 13.87 11.99 13.16
N LEU A 399 13.34 11.12 12.29
CA LEU A 399 13.96 10.80 11.01
C LEU A 399 13.76 11.94 9.98
N PRO A 400 14.69 12.18 9.05
CA PRO A 400 14.44 13.13 7.98
C PRO A 400 13.32 12.64 7.06
N PRO A 401 12.63 13.54 6.33
CA PRO A 401 11.49 13.17 5.47
C PRO A 401 11.90 12.33 4.25
N VAL A 402 13.19 12.29 3.91
CA VAL A 402 13.70 11.60 2.73
C VAL A 402 15.18 11.26 2.91
N ARG A 403 15.59 10.09 2.42
CA ARG A 403 16.99 9.66 2.24
C ARG A 403 17.08 8.72 1.05
N ARG A 404 18.29 8.44 0.57
CA ARG A 404 18.45 7.41 -0.45
C ARG A 404 18.04 6.03 0.09
N PRO A 405 17.56 5.11 -0.76
CA PRO A 405 17.09 3.79 -0.30
C PRO A 405 18.14 2.99 0.48
N ASP A 406 19.42 3.12 0.15
CA ASP A 406 20.55 2.46 0.84
C ASP A 406 20.93 3.08 2.19
N GLN A 407 20.34 4.24 2.53
CA GLN A 407 20.55 4.93 3.81
C GLN A 407 19.41 4.65 4.81
N TRP A 408 18.39 3.92 4.37
CA TRP A 408 17.37 3.35 5.24
C TRP A 408 17.82 1.96 5.72
N ALA A 409 17.17 1.50 6.79
CA ALA A 409 17.38 0.18 7.39
C ALA A 409 16.02 -0.43 7.75
N GLY A 410 15.09 -0.40 6.78
CA GLY A 410 13.77 -0.99 6.91
C GLY A 410 12.79 -0.26 7.85
N GLN A 411 13.00 1.02 8.15
CA GLN A 411 12.13 1.74 9.08
C GLN A 411 10.67 1.79 8.59
N PRO A 412 9.67 1.66 9.48
CA PRO A 412 8.27 1.85 9.14
C PRO A 412 8.02 3.19 8.45
N GLY A 413 7.22 3.17 7.39
CA GLY A 413 6.93 4.31 6.52
C GLY A 413 7.86 4.48 5.33
N THR A 414 8.98 3.74 5.26
CA THR A 414 9.86 3.75 4.09
C THR A 414 9.38 2.76 3.01
N ARG A 415 9.72 3.02 1.74
CA ARG A 415 9.53 2.06 0.66
C ARG A 415 10.40 0.83 0.92
N ALA A 416 9.82 -0.37 0.78
CA ALA A 416 10.53 -1.63 0.95
C ALA A 416 11.75 -1.70 0.01
N PRO A 417 12.98 -1.93 0.53
CA PRO A 417 14.17 -2.04 -0.29
C PRO A 417 14.05 -3.10 -1.39
N HIS A 418 14.59 -2.76 -2.55
CA HIS A 418 14.70 -3.68 -3.66
C HIS A 418 15.74 -4.77 -3.38
N LEU A 419 15.42 -6.01 -3.75
CA LEU A 419 16.30 -7.15 -3.65
C LEU A 419 16.00 -8.14 -4.79
N TRP A 420 17.06 -8.69 -5.39
CA TRP A 420 16.95 -9.86 -6.27
C TRP A 420 17.05 -11.14 -5.44
N PHE A 421 16.13 -12.09 -5.65
CA PHE A 421 16.15 -13.38 -4.96
C PHE A 421 17.24 -14.32 -5.45
N ASP A 422 17.63 -14.17 -6.70
CA ASP A 422 18.60 -15.02 -7.38
C ASP A 422 19.64 -14.16 -8.13
N ASP A 423 20.81 -14.76 -8.37
CA ASP A 423 21.91 -14.10 -9.09
C ASP A 423 21.57 -13.86 -10.57
N ASP A 424 20.65 -14.66 -11.13
CA ASP A 424 20.12 -14.53 -12.49
C ASP A 424 19.15 -13.34 -12.64
N LYS A 425 18.83 -12.62 -11.56
CA LYS A 425 17.92 -11.47 -11.50
C LYS A 425 16.56 -11.73 -12.14
N ARG A 426 15.99 -12.91 -11.91
CA ARG A 426 14.70 -13.31 -12.49
C ARG A 426 13.50 -12.84 -11.68
N GLN A 427 13.65 -12.75 -10.36
CA GLN A 427 12.57 -12.38 -9.45
C GLN A 427 12.99 -11.28 -8.48
N SER A 428 12.27 -10.16 -8.54
CA SER A 428 12.46 -9.05 -7.61
C SER A 428 11.55 -9.23 -6.40
N LEU A 429 12.03 -8.84 -5.21
CA LEU A 429 11.19 -8.76 -4.02
C LEU A 429 10.00 -7.82 -4.20
N LEU A 430 10.12 -6.80 -5.04
CA LEU A 430 9.03 -5.87 -5.32
C LEU A 430 7.87 -6.51 -6.10
N ASP A 431 8.09 -7.65 -6.76
CA ASP A 431 7.07 -8.36 -7.54
C ASP A 431 6.03 -9.06 -6.63
N PHE A 432 6.29 -9.16 -5.32
CA PHE A 432 5.34 -9.73 -4.36
C PHE A 432 4.31 -8.71 -3.84
N TYR A 433 4.49 -7.43 -4.11
CA TYR A 433 3.64 -6.35 -3.59
C TYR A 433 2.54 -5.96 -4.58
N GLY A 434 1.50 -5.27 -4.11
CA GLY A 434 0.40 -4.74 -4.94
C GLY A 434 -0.93 -5.49 -4.82
N GLN A 435 -0.94 -6.76 -4.40
CA GLN A 435 -2.16 -7.58 -4.31
C GLN A 435 -2.71 -7.73 -2.87
N GLY A 436 -1.88 -7.49 -1.87
CA GLY A 436 -2.25 -7.67 -0.46
C GLY A 436 -1.08 -7.34 0.46
N TRP A 437 -1.20 -7.73 1.72
CA TRP A 437 -0.12 -7.57 2.69
C TRP A 437 0.94 -8.64 2.50
N VAL A 438 2.18 -8.31 2.77
CA VAL A 438 3.30 -9.24 2.69
C VAL A 438 4.12 -9.17 3.97
N VAL A 439 4.50 -10.32 4.53
CA VAL A 439 5.56 -10.39 5.54
C VAL A 439 6.80 -11.00 4.91
N VAL A 440 7.86 -10.20 4.78
CA VAL A 440 9.17 -10.66 4.30
C VAL A 440 10.03 -10.96 5.52
N ALA A 441 10.60 -12.16 5.59
CA ALA A 441 11.19 -12.65 6.83
C ALA A 441 12.49 -13.43 6.64
N ASP A 442 13.29 -13.46 7.71
CA ASP A 442 14.44 -14.36 7.85
C ASP A 442 13.96 -15.82 7.98
N GLY A 443 14.01 -16.56 6.87
CA GLY A 443 13.59 -17.96 6.78
C GLY A 443 12.08 -18.21 6.96
N GLY A 444 11.72 -19.49 7.06
CA GLY A 444 10.33 -19.96 7.04
C GLY A 444 9.54 -19.83 8.36
N ALA A 445 10.16 -19.34 9.44
CA ALA A 445 9.57 -19.38 10.78
C ALA A 445 8.32 -18.47 10.93
N TRP A 446 8.15 -17.49 10.04
CA TRP A 446 6.99 -16.58 10.03
C TRP A 446 5.82 -17.10 9.20
N THR A 447 6.01 -18.13 8.38
CA THR A 447 4.98 -18.63 7.44
C THR A 447 3.73 -19.15 8.14
N SER A 448 3.88 -19.90 9.23
CA SER A 448 2.74 -20.40 10.01
C SER A 448 1.99 -19.28 10.73
N ALA A 449 2.72 -18.29 11.24
CA ALA A 449 2.14 -17.11 11.88
C ALA A 449 1.34 -16.27 10.88
N ALA A 450 1.90 -16.00 9.70
CA ALA A 450 1.23 -15.26 8.64
C ALA A 450 -0.07 -15.94 8.20
N ARG A 451 -0.05 -17.25 7.97
CA ARG A 451 -1.26 -18.02 7.60
C ARG A 451 -2.35 -17.93 8.66
N ARG A 452 -1.97 -18.05 9.93
CA ARG A 452 -2.90 -17.92 11.06
C ARG A 452 -3.50 -16.52 11.11
N VAL A 453 -2.68 -15.48 11.12
CA VAL A 453 -3.15 -14.08 11.17
C VAL A 453 -4.03 -13.73 9.97
N SER A 454 -3.67 -14.22 8.77
CA SER A 454 -4.47 -14.04 7.56
C SER A 454 -5.88 -14.62 7.71
N THR A 455 -5.99 -15.81 8.31
CA THR A 455 -7.27 -16.48 8.56
C THR A 455 -8.05 -15.77 9.66
N ASP A 456 -7.40 -15.47 10.78
CA ASP A 456 -8.03 -14.87 11.96
C ASP A 456 -8.58 -13.45 11.68
N LEU A 457 -7.92 -12.68 10.81
CA LEU A 457 -8.34 -11.32 10.46
C LEU A 457 -9.09 -11.22 9.12
N GLU A 458 -9.22 -12.32 8.36
CA GLU A 458 -9.78 -12.32 7.00
C GLU A 458 -9.10 -11.31 6.05
N ILE A 459 -7.81 -11.07 6.27
CA ILE A 459 -6.97 -10.18 5.46
C ILE A 459 -5.93 -11.01 4.71
N SER A 460 -5.80 -10.79 3.40
CA SER A 460 -4.80 -11.48 2.58
C SER A 460 -3.39 -11.06 3.02
N LEU A 461 -2.64 -12.02 3.58
CA LEU A 461 -1.28 -11.82 4.07
C LEU A 461 -0.38 -12.95 3.57
N THR A 462 0.56 -12.61 2.68
CA THR A 462 1.51 -13.54 2.08
C THR A 462 2.82 -13.55 2.86
N ALA A 463 3.35 -14.73 3.20
CA ALA A 463 4.70 -14.84 3.75
C ALA A 463 5.73 -15.09 2.66
N VAL A 464 6.81 -14.31 2.67
CA VAL A 464 7.94 -14.43 1.74
C VAL A 464 9.21 -14.70 2.54
N PRO A 465 9.59 -15.98 2.72
CA PRO A 465 10.80 -16.34 3.43
C PRO A 465 12.04 -16.10 2.55
N VAL A 466 13.02 -15.37 3.07
CA VAL A 466 14.33 -15.22 2.41
C VAL A 466 15.26 -16.34 2.90
N PRO A 467 15.75 -17.24 2.02
CA PRO A 467 16.52 -18.41 2.44
C PRO A 467 17.87 -18.05 3.06
N ALA A 468 18.09 -18.47 4.30
CA ALA A 468 19.32 -18.21 5.04
C ALA A 468 20.59 -18.73 4.33
N GLY A 469 21.70 -18.01 4.48
CA GLY A 469 23.02 -18.41 3.97
C GLY A 469 23.28 -18.07 2.50
N THR A 470 22.34 -17.40 1.82
CA THR A 470 22.51 -16.90 0.44
C THR A 470 23.06 -15.47 0.42
N THR A 471 23.62 -15.01 -0.71
CA THR A 471 24.00 -13.60 -0.90
C THR A 471 22.78 -12.67 -0.77
N ALA A 472 21.64 -13.08 -1.33
CA ALA A 472 20.38 -12.36 -1.21
C ALA A 472 19.94 -12.20 0.25
N HIS A 473 20.13 -13.23 1.07
CA HIS A 473 19.85 -13.16 2.51
C HIS A 473 20.73 -12.18 3.25
N HIS A 474 22.05 -12.19 3.04
CA HIS A 474 22.92 -11.19 3.66
C HIS A 474 22.55 -9.76 3.27
N ASN A 475 22.25 -9.52 1.99
CA ASN A 475 21.80 -8.22 1.50
C ASN A 475 20.43 -7.82 2.08
N PHE A 476 19.51 -8.77 2.19
CA PHE A 476 18.21 -8.58 2.83
C PHE A 476 18.37 -8.12 4.28
N MET A 477 19.15 -8.86 5.08
CA MET A 477 19.38 -8.53 6.49
C MET A 477 19.99 -7.13 6.65
N ALA A 478 20.95 -6.76 5.80
CA ALA A 478 21.59 -5.45 5.83
C ALA A 478 20.64 -4.31 5.41
N LEU A 479 19.97 -4.43 4.26
CA LEU A 479 19.09 -3.38 3.72
C LEU A 479 17.84 -3.15 4.57
N TYR A 480 17.31 -4.22 5.16
CA TYR A 480 16.14 -4.14 6.05
C TYR A 480 16.53 -3.94 7.52
N GLY A 481 17.82 -3.88 7.87
CA GLY A 481 18.27 -3.70 9.25
C GLY A 481 17.75 -4.78 10.21
N LEU A 482 17.81 -6.05 9.79
CA LEU A 482 17.29 -7.18 10.56
C LEU A 482 18.41 -7.99 11.21
N GLY A 483 18.13 -8.51 12.40
CA GLY A 483 18.84 -9.57 13.09
C GLY A 483 18.12 -10.93 13.01
N PRO A 484 18.71 -11.99 13.58
CA PRO A 484 18.21 -13.37 13.42
C PRO A 484 16.73 -13.54 13.75
N GLY A 485 16.00 -14.14 12.82
CA GLY A 485 14.57 -14.39 12.91
C GLY A 485 13.69 -13.15 12.81
N GLY A 486 14.23 -12.00 12.43
CA GLY A 486 13.50 -10.75 12.17
C GLY A 486 12.62 -10.81 10.91
N ALA A 487 11.76 -9.81 10.75
CA ALA A 487 10.83 -9.68 9.62
C ALA A 487 10.35 -8.23 9.42
N CYS A 488 9.75 -7.96 8.25
CA CYS A 488 9.05 -6.71 7.96
C CYS A 488 7.64 -7.00 7.41
N LEU A 489 6.64 -6.28 7.92
CA LEU A 489 5.29 -6.25 7.36
C LEU A 489 5.22 -5.14 6.32
N ILE A 490 4.83 -5.48 5.10
CA ILE A 490 4.77 -4.61 3.93
C ILE A 490 3.32 -4.42 3.51
N ARG A 491 2.96 -3.16 3.27
CA ARG A 491 1.65 -2.71 2.77
C ARG A 491 1.44 -3.11 1.31
N PRO A 492 0.19 -3.12 0.82
CA PRO A 492 -0.11 -3.31 -0.59
C PRO A 492 0.62 -2.31 -1.51
N ASP A 493 0.86 -1.08 -1.06
CA ASP A 493 1.62 -0.08 -1.83
C ASP A 493 3.15 -0.22 -1.77
N GLY A 494 3.67 -1.25 -1.10
CA GLY A 494 5.10 -1.56 -1.01
C GLY A 494 5.86 -0.73 0.04
N HIS A 495 5.16 -0.08 0.97
CA HIS A 495 5.79 0.59 2.13
C HIS A 495 5.79 -0.32 3.36
N ILE A 496 6.82 -0.20 4.19
CA ILE A 496 6.95 -0.98 5.42
C ILE A 496 5.96 -0.43 6.45
N ALA A 497 5.06 -1.28 6.95
CA ALA A 497 4.14 -0.95 8.04
C ALA A 497 4.72 -1.23 9.42
N ALA A 498 5.46 -2.33 9.56
CA ALA A 498 6.10 -2.70 10.81
C ALA A 498 7.43 -3.40 10.57
N HIS A 499 8.35 -3.21 11.51
CA HIS A 499 9.71 -3.73 11.48
C HIS A 499 9.97 -4.52 12.76
N PHE A 500 10.41 -5.77 12.62
CA PHE A 500 10.74 -6.67 13.73
C PHE A 500 12.22 -7.02 13.62
N GLU A 501 13.07 -6.25 14.28
CA GLU A 501 14.54 -6.39 14.19
C GLU A 501 14.98 -7.83 14.49
N THR A 502 14.41 -8.49 15.50
CA THR A 502 14.71 -9.89 15.84
C THR A 502 13.43 -10.69 16.07
N ALA A 503 13.56 -12.01 16.21
CA ALA A 503 12.42 -12.88 16.52
C ALA A 503 11.69 -12.44 17.81
N PRO A 504 10.40 -12.04 17.73
CA PRO A 504 9.61 -11.75 18.92
C PRO A 504 9.26 -13.05 19.67
N ALA A 505 8.87 -12.91 20.94
CA ALA A 505 8.40 -14.05 21.75
C ALA A 505 7.21 -14.79 21.10
N SER A 506 6.30 -14.05 20.47
CA SER A 506 5.17 -14.60 19.71
C SER A 506 5.03 -13.87 18.37
N ARG A 507 5.38 -14.55 17.27
CA ARG A 507 5.22 -14.03 15.90
C ARG A 507 3.76 -13.77 15.55
N VAL A 508 2.85 -14.62 16.00
CA VAL A 508 1.40 -14.45 15.77
C VAL A 508 0.93 -13.16 16.44
N THR A 509 1.22 -12.98 17.73
CA THR A 509 0.80 -11.79 18.48
C THR A 509 1.38 -10.51 17.88
N ALA A 510 2.68 -10.47 17.65
CA ALA A 510 3.34 -9.30 17.07
C ALA A 510 2.79 -8.94 15.69
N LEU A 511 2.51 -9.94 14.84
CA LEU A 511 1.96 -9.73 13.50
C LEU A 511 0.49 -9.30 13.53
N THR A 512 -0.32 -9.89 14.43
CA THR A 512 -1.71 -9.46 14.65
C THR A 512 -1.77 -8.00 15.09
N GLU A 513 -0.96 -7.61 16.07
CA GLU A 513 -0.92 -6.24 16.59
C GLU A 513 -0.49 -5.24 15.50
N ALA A 514 0.60 -5.54 14.78
CA ALA A 514 1.09 -4.70 13.70
C ALA A 514 0.08 -4.53 12.56
N LEU A 515 -0.51 -5.63 12.07
CA LEU A 515 -1.47 -5.58 10.98
C LEU A 515 -2.74 -4.84 11.41
N THR A 516 -3.26 -5.13 12.60
CA THR A 516 -4.41 -4.45 13.20
C THR A 516 -4.22 -2.93 13.25
N ALA A 517 -3.06 -2.47 13.71
CA ALA A 517 -2.75 -1.05 13.78
C ALA A 517 -2.70 -0.46 12.36
N ALA A 518 -2.08 -1.16 11.42
CA ALA A 518 -1.91 -0.68 10.05
C ALA A 518 -3.22 -0.64 9.23
N VAL A 519 -4.21 -1.50 9.54
CA VAL A 519 -5.57 -1.46 8.96
C VAL A 519 -6.58 -0.67 9.81
N MET A 520 -6.12 -0.04 10.90
CA MET A 520 -6.96 0.78 11.79
C MET A 520 -8.18 0.04 12.34
N LEU A 521 -8.05 -1.27 12.62
CA LEU A 521 -9.13 -2.05 13.22
C LEU A 521 -9.35 -1.59 14.67
N ARG A 522 -10.62 -1.44 15.08
CA ARG A 522 -10.95 -0.99 16.46
C ARG A 522 -10.50 -2.05 17.47
N GLU A 523 -9.90 -1.60 18.58
CA GLU A 523 -9.39 -2.47 19.67
C GLU A 523 -10.42 -3.52 20.15
N ARG A 524 -11.72 -3.21 20.18
CA ARG A 524 -12.76 -4.18 20.60
C ARG A 524 -12.83 -5.43 19.71
N LEU A 525 -12.67 -5.28 18.39
CA LEU A 525 -12.69 -6.42 17.46
C LEU A 525 -11.46 -7.31 17.65
N VAL A 526 -10.31 -6.67 17.90
CA VAL A 526 -9.01 -7.31 18.08
C VAL A 526 -8.99 -8.14 19.36
N VAL A 527 -9.53 -7.59 20.44
CA VAL A 527 -9.69 -8.31 21.71
C VAL A 527 -10.59 -9.52 21.49
N GLN A 528 -11.74 -9.38 20.82
CA GLN A 528 -12.64 -10.51 20.52
C GLN A 528 -11.96 -11.61 19.69
N LEU A 529 -11.19 -11.26 18.65
CA LEU A 529 -10.46 -12.21 17.83
C LEU A 529 -9.31 -12.88 18.60
N SER A 530 -8.59 -12.14 19.45
CA SER A 530 -7.56 -12.71 20.33
C SER A 530 -8.13 -13.69 21.36
N HIS A 531 -9.33 -13.41 21.90
CA HIS A 531 -10.01 -14.30 22.83
C HIS A 531 -10.45 -15.60 22.15
N LEU A 532 -10.85 -15.56 20.88
CA LEU A 532 -11.13 -16.75 20.08
C LEU A 532 -9.85 -17.58 19.85
N GLY A 533 -8.75 -16.94 19.47
CA GLY A 533 -7.46 -17.61 19.29
C GLY A 533 -6.89 -18.22 20.59
N ASP A 534 -7.13 -17.58 21.73
CA ASP A 534 -6.77 -18.11 23.06
C ASP A 534 -7.68 -19.26 23.49
N ARG A 535 -8.97 -19.19 23.20
CA ARG A 535 -9.91 -20.29 23.42
C ARG A 535 -9.44 -21.54 22.69
N ASP A 536 -9.12 -21.43 21.40
CA ASP A 536 -8.66 -22.57 20.61
C ASP A 536 -7.33 -23.14 21.10
N ALA A 537 -6.39 -22.28 21.50
CA ALA A 537 -5.11 -22.71 22.06
C ALA A 537 -5.27 -23.47 23.39
N LEU A 538 -6.18 -23.02 24.27
CA LEU A 538 -6.51 -23.67 25.53
C LEU A 538 -7.26 -25.00 25.32
N VAL A 539 -8.16 -25.06 24.34
CA VAL A 539 -8.84 -26.31 23.94
C VAL A 539 -7.81 -27.31 23.42
N ALA A 540 -6.95 -26.92 22.47
CA ALA A 540 -5.91 -27.79 21.92
C ALA A 540 -4.90 -28.26 22.97
N LEU A 541 -4.52 -27.39 23.93
CA LEU A 541 -3.66 -27.75 25.05
C LEU A 541 -4.32 -28.81 25.96
N THR A 542 -5.62 -28.65 26.22
CA THR A 542 -6.38 -29.61 27.05
C THR A 542 -6.58 -30.94 26.33
N ILE A 543 -6.75 -30.93 25.00
CA ILE A 543 -6.75 -32.15 24.17
C ILE A 543 -5.39 -32.85 24.25
N ARG A 544 -4.27 -32.13 24.11
CA ARG A 544 -2.93 -32.74 24.27
C ARG A 544 -2.71 -33.35 25.64
N TYR A 545 -3.21 -32.71 26.70
CA TYR A 545 -3.24 -33.30 28.04
C TYR A 545 -4.05 -34.59 28.07
N ALA A 546 -5.24 -34.59 27.45
CA ALA A 546 -6.09 -35.76 27.32
C ALA A 546 -5.37 -36.94 26.66
N ASP A 547 -4.72 -36.68 25.52
CA ASP A 547 -4.01 -37.66 24.70
C ASP A 547 -2.77 -38.21 25.42
N ALA A 548 -2.01 -37.34 26.10
CA ALA A 548 -0.79 -37.72 26.83
C ALA A 548 -1.06 -38.63 28.05
N ILE A 549 -2.31 -38.63 28.54
CA ILE A 549 -2.75 -39.52 29.62
C ILE A 549 -3.56 -40.69 29.08
N ASN A 550 -4.13 -40.56 27.88
CA ASN A 550 -5.00 -41.57 27.30
C ASN A 550 -5.27 -41.38 25.78
N ARG A 551 -4.59 -42.15 24.93
CA ARG A 551 -4.83 -42.17 23.46
C ARG A 551 -6.04 -43.01 23.05
N GLY A 552 -7.24 -42.59 23.42
CA GLY A 552 -8.47 -43.13 22.84
C GLY A 552 -8.73 -44.63 23.04
N TYR A 553 -9.53 -45.23 22.14
CA TYR A 553 -10.27 -46.48 22.35
C TYR A 553 -9.41 -47.75 22.57
N ASP A 554 -8.12 -47.73 22.23
CA ASP A 554 -7.25 -48.92 22.14
C ASP A 554 -6.28 -49.14 23.32
N GLY A 555 -6.48 -48.42 24.43
CA GLY A 555 -5.80 -48.69 25.70
C GLY A 555 -5.13 -47.48 26.35
N LYS A 556 -4.93 -47.57 27.67
CA LYS A 556 -4.38 -46.49 28.49
C LYS A 556 -2.92 -46.20 28.09
N THR A 557 -2.64 -44.98 27.64
CA THR A 557 -1.30 -44.54 27.23
C THR A 557 -0.87 -43.38 28.12
N ILE A 558 0.22 -43.52 28.88
CA ILE A 558 0.78 -42.41 29.66
C ILE A 558 2.13 -42.07 29.06
N GLU A 559 2.31 -40.81 28.66
CA GLU A 559 3.51 -40.27 28.01
C GLU A 559 4.13 -39.17 28.91
N PRO A 560 4.80 -39.54 30.03
CA PRO A 560 5.33 -38.59 31.01
C PRO A 560 6.25 -37.51 30.41
N GLU A 561 6.98 -37.87 29.35
CA GLU A 561 7.88 -36.98 28.60
C GLU A 561 7.17 -35.76 28.02
N LEU A 562 5.88 -35.87 27.68
CA LEU A 562 5.09 -34.77 27.12
C LEU A 562 4.63 -33.76 28.18
N PHE A 563 4.62 -34.13 29.46
CA PHE A 563 4.09 -33.26 30.51
C PHE A 563 4.91 -31.98 30.70
N SER A 564 6.21 -32.03 30.41
CA SER A 564 7.08 -30.83 30.37
C SER A 564 6.63 -29.77 29.36
N GLN A 565 5.89 -30.18 28.32
CA GLN A 565 5.36 -29.30 27.28
C GLN A 565 3.91 -28.87 27.57
N ILE A 566 3.23 -29.57 28.48
CA ILE A 566 1.81 -29.39 28.79
C ILE A 566 1.61 -28.57 30.07
N PHE A 567 2.39 -28.86 31.11
CA PHE A 567 2.28 -28.25 32.44
C PHE A 567 3.31 -27.15 32.67
N SER A 568 3.00 -26.22 33.57
CA SER A 568 4.00 -25.28 34.10
C SER A 568 4.88 -25.95 35.15
N HIS A 569 6.05 -25.37 35.42
CA HIS A 569 6.99 -25.93 36.40
C HIS A 569 6.40 -25.92 37.84
N ASP A 570 5.53 -24.96 38.14
CA ASP A 570 4.80 -24.80 39.40
C ASP A 570 3.44 -25.52 39.43
N ALA A 571 3.20 -26.46 38.50
CA ALA A 571 1.88 -27.06 38.33
C ALA A 571 1.40 -27.84 39.57
N THR A 572 0.09 -27.81 39.81
CA THR A 572 -0.56 -28.59 40.88
C THR A 572 -1.63 -29.53 40.34
N TYR A 573 -1.70 -30.76 40.83
CA TYR A 573 -2.72 -31.74 40.44
C TYR A 573 -3.45 -32.27 41.68
N THR A 574 -4.78 -32.32 41.65
CA THR A 574 -5.59 -32.73 42.82
C THR A 574 -6.66 -33.74 42.40
N MET A 575 -6.63 -34.90 43.07
CA MET A 575 -7.65 -35.95 42.96
C MET A 575 -8.69 -35.83 44.09
N PRO A 576 -9.91 -36.38 43.91
CA PRO A 576 -10.92 -36.35 44.95
C PRO A 576 -10.46 -37.06 46.23
N GLY A 577 -10.39 -36.33 47.35
CA GLY A 577 -10.04 -36.91 48.66
C GLY A 577 -8.54 -37.14 48.90
N GLU A 578 -7.66 -36.66 48.02
CA GLU A 578 -6.20 -36.73 48.16
C GLU A 578 -5.58 -35.33 48.34
N ASP A 579 -4.41 -35.27 48.98
CA ASP A 579 -3.60 -34.05 49.02
C ASP A 579 -3.07 -33.69 47.62
N PRO A 580 -2.91 -32.39 47.29
CA PRO A 580 -2.45 -31.96 45.98
C PRO A 580 -0.97 -32.34 45.72
N TYR A 581 -0.70 -32.86 44.53
CA TYR A 581 0.67 -33.00 44.02
C TYR A 581 1.16 -31.62 43.55
N VAL A 582 2.29 -31.14 44.09
CA VAL A 582 2.80 -29.79 43.83
C VAL A 582 4.16 -29.86 43.12
N GLY A 583 4.25 -29.18 41.98
CA GLY A 583 5.44 -29.13 41.12
C GLY A 583 5.41 -30.18 40.01
N LEU A 584 5.98 -29.83 38.85
CA LEU A 584 5.96 -30.67 37.64
C LEU A 584 6.49 -32.08 37.89
N GLU A 585 7.59 -32.24 38.61
CA GLU A 585 8.17 -33.57 38.90
C GLU A 585 7.22 -34.45 39.72
N ALA A 586 6.56 -33.88 40.72
CA ALA A 586 5.58 -34.60 41.55
C ALA A 586 4.34 -34.98 40.72
N VAL A 587 3.87 -34.08 39.87
CA VAL A 587 2.76 -34.32 38.93
C VAL A 587 3.12 -35.46 37.96
N VAL A 588 4.30 -35.42 37.35
CA VAL A 588 4.81 -36.45 36.42
C VAL A 588 4.94 -37.82 37.10
N SER A 589 5.44 -37.85 38.33
CA SER A 589 5.65 -39.10 39.08
C SER A 589 4.33 -39.73 39.57
N ALA A 590 3.37 -38.91 40.00
CA ALA A 590 2.15 -39.39 40.64
C ALA A 590 1.00 -39.73 39.67
N LEU A 591 0.85 -38.98 38.57
CA LEU A 591 -0.25 -39.20 37.61
C LEU A 591 -0.37 -40.64 37.10
N PRO A 592 0.72 -41.37 36.80
CA PRO A 592 0.63 -42.76 36.39
C PRO A 592 -0.11 -43.66 37.38
N ALA A 593 0.20 -43.52 38.67
CA ALA A 593 -0.43 -44.28 39.74
C ALA A 593 -1.84 -43.77 40.07
N ALA A 594 -2.03 -42.44 40.15
CA ALA A 594 -3.31 -41.81 40.46
C ALA A 594 -4.41 -42.14 39.43
N THR A 595 -4.02 -42.43 38.19
CA THR A 595 -4.94 -42.85 37.14
C THR A 595 -5.02 -44.38 36.97
N ALA A 596 -4.21 -45.17 37.68
CA ALA A 596 -4.08 -46.62 37.50
C ALA A 596 -5.33 -47.42 37.87
N ALA A 597 -6.17 -46.88 38.76
CA ALA A 597 -7.42 -47.50 39.21
C ALA A 597 -8.52 -47.58 38.13
N VAL A 598 -8.31 -46.97 36.97
CA VAL A 598 -9.30 -46.87 35.88
C VAL A 598 -8.74 -47.62 34.65
N PRO A 599 -9.18 -48.87 34.38
CA PRO A 599 -8.62 -49.73 33.32
C PRO A 599 -8.87 -49.20 31.90
N PHE A 600 -9.93 -48.40 31.76
CA PHE A 600 -10.32 -47.70 30.54
C PHE A 600 -10.93 -46.37 30.97
N ALA A 601 -10.57 -45.29 30.28
CA ALA A 601 -11.24 -43.99 30.35
C ALA A 601 -11.29 -43.43 28.93
N MET A 602 -12.25 -42.59 28.59
CA MET A 602 -12.24 -41.86 27.33
C MET A 602 -12.49 -40.39 27.65
N HIS A 603 -11.43 -39.58 27.61
CA HIS A 603 -11.55 -38.15 27.88
C HIS A 603 -12.26 -37.45 26.71
N ALA A 604 -13.59 -37.46 26.71
CA ALA A 604 -14.36 -36.52 25.90
C ALA A 604 -14.56 -35.24 26.71
N PHE A 605 -13.75 -34.23 26.39
CA PHE A 605 -13.86 -32.89 26.94
C PHE A 605 -14.91 -32.11 26.15
N VAL A 606 -16.10 -31.95 26.71
CA VAL A 606 -17.23 -31.31 26.01
C VAL A 606 -17.59 -29.97 26.66
N ASN A 607 -17.77 -28.93 25.83
CA ASN A 607 -18.28 -27.59 26.18
C ASN A 607 -17.64 -26.95 27.42
N PRO A 608 -16.38 -26.51 27.37
CA PRO A 608 -15.76 -25.81 28.49
C PRO A 608 -16.41 -24.46 28.74
N ILE A 609 -16.62 -24.13 30.02
CA ILE A 609 -16.81 -22.75 30.45
C ILE A 609 -15.42 -22.18 30.70
N LEU A 610 -14.95 -21.32 29.79
CA LEU A 610 -13.63 -20.69 29.83
C LEU A 610 -13.75 -19.24 30.28
N ASP A 611 -12.92 -18.85 31.24
CA ASP A 611 -12.67 -17.45 31.59
C ASP A 611 -11.19 -17.15 31.30
N ILE A 612 -10.94 -16.26 30.34
CA ILE A 612 -9.61 -16.04 29.75
C ILE A 612 -9.17 -14.62 30.09
N GLY A 613 -8.09 -14.50 30.86
CA GLY A 613 -7.39 -13.24 31.10
C GLY A 613 -6.11 -13.11 30.25
N LYS A 614 -5.39 -11.99 30.37
CA LYS A 614 -4.18 -11.71 29.58
C LYS A 614 -3.05 -12.73 29.79
N THR A 615 -2.84 -13.18 31.02
CA THR A 615 -1.71 -14.07 31.40
C THR A 615 -2.16 -15.35 32.08
N THR A 616 -3.44 -15.43 32.48
CA THR A 616 -4.02 -16.57 33.17
C THR A 616 -5.40 -16.89 32.59
N ALA A 617 -5.78 -18.15 32.58
CA ALA A 617 -7.13 -18.56 32.23
C ALA A 617 -7.62 -19.62 33.22
N THR A 618 -8.93 -19.75 33.35
CA THR A 618 -9.57 -20.86 34.07
C THR A 618 -10.59 -21.54 33.17
N ALA A 619 -10.78 -22.84 33.36
CA ALA A 619 -11.78 -23.57 32.63
C ALA A 619 -12.45 -24.61 33.51
N ARG A 620 -13.75 -24.80 33.29
CA ARG A 620 -14.49 -25.94 33.81
C ARG A 620 -14.85 -26.85 32.65
N TRP A 621 -14.33 -28.06 32.71
CA TRP A 621 -14.53 -29.07 31.70
C TRP A 621 -15.43 -30.18 32.22
N LEU A 622 -16.32 -30.65 31.36
CA LEU A 622 -17.01 -31.91 31.58
C LEU A 622 -16.18 -33.02 30.94
N MET A 623 -15.77 -33.97 31.75
CA MET A 623 -15.00 -35.14 31.35
C MET A 623 -15.90 -36.36 31.42
N TRP A 624 -16.07 -37.04 30.29
CA TRP A 624 -16.72 -38.34 30.28
C TRP A 624 -15.72 -39.42 30.73
N LEU A 625 -16.15 -40.37 31.55
CA LEU A 625 -15.39 -41.54 31.95
C LEU A 625 -16.23 -42.79 31.65
N VAL A 626 -15.63 -43.75 30.97
CA VAL A 626 -16.21 -45.08 30.75
C VAL A 626 -15.24 -46.06 31.38
N ALA A 627 -15.64 -46.75 32.45
CA ALA A 627 -14.79 -47.74 33.10
C ALA A 627 -15.37 -49.14 32.93
N ARG A 628 -14.52 -50.14 32.68
CA ARG A 628 -14.83 -51.54 32.97
C ARG A 628 -14.20 -51.88 34.33
N PRO A 629 -14.98 -51.97 35.42
CA PRO A 629 -14.50 -52.70 36.58
C PRO A 629 -14.38 -54.17 36.18
N THR A 630 -13.44 -54.88 36.81
CA THR A 630 -13.43 -56.34 36.81
C THR A 630 -14.84 -56.87 37.14
N ASP A 631 -15.39 -57.67 36.22
CA ASP A 631 -16.73 -58.28 36.19
C ASP A 631 -17.94 -57.40 35.78
N ALA A 632 -18.41 -57.70 34.56
CA ALA A 632 -19.76 -57.60 33.98
C ALA A 632 -20.53 -56.26 33.84
N ASP A 633 -20.15 -55.14 34.47
CA ASP A 633 -20.92 -53.88 34.32
C ASP A 633 -20.13 -52.71 33.74
N LEU A 634 -20.53 -52.25 32.55
CA LEU A 634 -20.01 -51.02 31.92
C LEU A 634 -20.60 -49.81 32.66
N ARG A 635 -19.78 -49.07 33.40
CA ARG A 635 -20.20 -47.85 34.09
C ARG A 635 -19.76 -46.63 33.30
N THR A 636 -20.72 -45.79 32.93
CA THR A 636 -20.48 -44.47 32.35
C THR A 636 -20.76 -43.41 33.41
N GLY A 637 -19.85 -42.45 33.56
CA GLY A 637 -19.99 -41.36 34.50
C GLY A 637 -19.39 -40.07 33.96
N TYR A 638 -19.92 -38.94 34.39
CA TYR A 638 -19.33 -37.65 34.10
C TYR A 638 -18.63 -37.11 35.34
N VAL A 639 -17.42 -36.61 35.13
CA VAL A 639 -16.61 -35.95 36.14
C VAL A 639 -16.36 -34.53 35.69
N GLN A 640 -16.42 -33.59 36.62
CA GLN A 640 -16.09 -32.20 36.31
C GLN A 640 -14.64 -31.95 36.69
N THR A 641 -13.89 -31.35 35.78
CA THR A 641 -12.48 -31.00 36.03
C THR A 641 -12.30 -29.50 35.89
N SER A 642 -11.71 -28.87 36.90
CA SER A 642 -11.31 -27.46 36.83
C SER A 642 -9.85 -27.36 36.47
N PHE A 643 -9.56 -26.55 35.46
CA PHE A 643 -8.21 -26.24 35.03
C PHE A 643 -7.91 -24.77 35.31
N SER A 644 -6.67 -24.49 35.72
CA SER A 644 -6.09 -23.17 35.55
C SER A 644 -4.91 -23.24 34.60
N TYR A 645 -4.71 -22.16 33.85
CA TYR A 645 -3.66 -22.05 32.85
C TYR A 645 -2.85 -20.78 33.09
N THR A 646 -1.59 -20.84 32.71
CA THR A 646 -0.69 -19.70 32.72
C THR A 646 -0.03 -19.55 31.36
N ARG A 647 0.17 -18.32 30.91
CA ARG A 647 0.79 -18.01 29.64
C ARG A 647 2.29 -17.82 29.83
N THR A 648 3.08 -18.57 29.06
CA THR A 648 4.54 -18.48 29.03
C THR A 648 5.02 -17.93 27.68
N SER A 649 6.32 -17.63 27.55
CA SER A 649 6.93 -17.27 26.27
C SER A 649 6.78 -18.35 25.19
N ALA A 650 6.58 -19.61 25.60
CA ALA A 650 6.33 -20.76 24.73
C ALA A 650 4.84 -21.14 24.61
N GLY A 651 3.92 -20.21 24.93
CA GLY A 651 2.47 -20.39 24.86
C GLY A 651 1.81 -20.79 26.20
N TRP A 652 0.54 -21.16 26.15
CA TRP A 652 -0.23 -21.58 27.32
C TRP A 652 0.31 -22.90 27.92
N ARG A 653 0.27 -23.00 29.24
CA ARG A 653 0.59 -24.19 30.04
C ARG A 653 -0.49 -24.41 31.10
N ILE A 654 -0.74 -25.68 31.45
CA ILE A 654 -1.63 -26.05 32.54
C ILE A 654 -0.90 -25.78 33.86
N ARG A 655 -1.50 -24.93 34.69
CA ARG A 655 -0.99 -24.59 36.02
C ARG A 655 -1.66 -25.40 37.12
N SER A 656 -2.95 -25.70 36.98
CA SER A 656 -3.59 -26.62 37.90
C SER A 656 -4.67 -27.47 37.25
N VAL A 657 -4.86 -28.66 37.79
CA VAL A 657 -5.98 -29.55 37.47
C VAL A 657 -6.57 -30.03 38.78
N VAL A 658 -7.87 -29.79 38.97
CA VAL A 658 -8.65 -30.27 40.11
C VAL A 658 -9.77 -31.12 39.58
N VAL A 659 -9.72 -32.42 39.87
CA VAL A 659 -10.77 -33.37 39.53
C VAL A 659 -11.81 -33.35 40.65
N HIS A 660 -13.03 -32.94 40.34
CA HIS A 660 -14.12 -32.87 41.32
C HIS A 660 -14.92 -34.18 41.31
N PRO A 661 -15.40 -34.67 42.46
CA PRO A 661 -16.31 -35.81 42.49
C PRO A 661 -17.58 -35.50 41.67
N GLY A 662 -17.83 -36.29 40.62
CA GLY A 662 -18.98 -36.14 39.72
C GLY A 662 -20.11 -37.11 40.06
N GLY A 663 -21.31 -36.57 40.34
CA GLY A 663 -22.49 -37.31 40.82
C GLY A 663 -23.48 -37.78 39.74
N ILE A 664 -23.09 -37.85 38.46
CA ILE A 664 -23.99 -38.34 37.40
C ILE A 664 -23.57 -39.76 37.00
N GLN A 665 -24.21 -40.75 37.61
CA GLN A 665 -24.29 -42.09 37.04
C GLN A 665 -25.48 -42.11 36.07
N ILE A 666 -25.26 -42.47 34.81
CA ILE A 666 -26.37 -42.77 33.91
C ILE A 666 -26.91 -44.16 34.32
N PRO A 667 -28.20 -44.32 34.66
CA PRO A 667 -28.76 -45.63 34.95
C PRO A 667 -28.62 -46.54 33.72
N GLN A 668 -28.38 -47.83 33.94
CA GLN A 668 -28.26 -48.79 32.85
C GLN A 668 -29.54 -48.84 31.99
N PRO A 669 -29.43 -49.00 30.64
CA PRO A 669 -30.55 -49.37 29.81
C PRO A 669 -30.94 -50.82 30.12
N GLY A 670 -31.80 -50.99 31.12
CA GLY A 670 -32.27 -52.28 31.62
C GLY A 670 -33.38 -52.20 32.67
N ALA A 671 -33.71 -51.01 33.17
CA ALA A 671 -34.86 -50.80 34.05
C ALA A 671 -36.17 -50.61 33.25
N VAL A 672 -36.50 -51.58 32.39
CA VAL A 672 -37.91 -51.86 32.04
C VAL A 672 -38.23 -53.17 32.76
N ARG A 673 -38.78 -53.06 33.98
CA ARG A 673 -39.50 -54.17 34.58
C ARG A 673 -40.81 -54.30 33.82
N HIS A 674 -41.01 -55.43 33.16
CA HIS A 674 -42.35 -55.88 32.82
C HIS A 674 -43.09 -56.19 34.13
N GLU A 675 -44.12 -55.39 34.41
CA GLU A 675 -45.39 -55.86 34.97
C GLU A 675 -46.51 -55.39 34.03
#